data_AF-A0A6J4LTC0-F1
#
_entry.id   AF-A0A6J4LTC0-F1
#
_cell.length_a   1.000
_cell.length_b   1.000
_cell.length_c   1.000
_cell.angle_alpha   90.00
_cell.angle_beta   90.00
_cell.angle_gamma   90.00
#
_symmetry.space_group_name_H-M   'P 1'
#
loop_
_entity.id
_entity.type
_entity.pdbx_description
1 polymer ?
#
loop_
_entity_poly.entity_id
_entity_poly.type
_entity_poly.pdbx_seq_one_letter_code
_entity_poly.pdbx_strand_id
1 'polypeptide(L)'
;MERGADPLVGRVLDGRYRVTRRVARGGMATVYEAHDLRLNRDCAVKVMHNGLGDDQTFAARFVREAHSAARLSHPNVVSVTDQGDDHGLLFIVMEYVCGRTLRDVMREQAPMPPARALALLEPVLLALAEAHRCGLVHRDVKPENVLIADDGRIKVADFGLARAFDADSTHTATGGVLMGTVSYLAPEVIVTGKADPRSDVYAVGVLLAEMLTGRKPHEGESAIQIAFKHVNEDVPSPSERLPDAARIPAYVDALVLRATAREREHRPADAKVLLHQVRRVRAAVEACVGDDPELTADLLPRVPSVAADSIDYVEDYTGAVDADREHTTVIRSRSEELPDQVSRSEPLVGVAAGRVQGTTSAGAPAPHAPWGQAPRTPAEPARVQPAGPLPPKGTPPGDSAPGDAPRPTGATAHPRPAPRRRASRGPLLLVLVLLLTALASYGGWWFGIGRYTASPGVINLSVGAAEAKLETAGLELDVTAREFSETVPAGSVIRTRPEAGSRLVQGATVEVVVSRGQERYTVPQLGGRRLSEIEDLLAENSLTLRTVTRVWSETVPRGVVVRATPSVGTELPRASVVDVKVSKGREPIDVPDLTGRRAERAEQRLTRLGFEVDLSEENSATVPEGRVIGQDPSKGTGFRGDPVELVVSLGPVMVQVPDLRTKSVDEATAELEELGLEIAVRRTDLYIGLDTVVRQDTATDSSVPEGSTVTVSVV
;
A
#
# COMPACT_ATOMS: atom_id res chain seq x y z
N MET A 1 -12.78 -8.79 39.81
CA MET A 1 -13.66 -7.97 38.96
C MET A 1 -14.57 -8.90 38.20
N GLU A 2 -15.88 -8.69 38.28
CA GLU A 2 -16.85 -9.47 37.50
C GLU A 2 -16.79 -9.07 36.03
N ARG A 3 -17.13 -10.00 35.13
CA ARG A 3 -17.21 -9.71 33.70
C ARG A 3 -18.51 -8.95 33.45
N GLY A 4 -18.43 -7.62 33.38
CA GLY A 4 -19.57 -6.78 33.01
C GLY A 4 -20.20 -7.27 31.71
N ALA A 5 -21.52 -7.47 31.72
CA ALA A 5 -22.27 -7.90 30.54
C ALA A 5 -22.13 -6.87 29.42
N ASP A 6 -22.11 -7.33 28.17
CA ASP A 6 -22.04 -6.45 27.01
C ASP A 6 -23.38 -5.71 26.86
N PRO A 7 -23.41 -4.36 26.95
CA PRO A 7 -24.65 -3.60 27.08
C PRO A 7 -25.51 -3.57 25.81
N LEU A 8 -25.00 -4.07 24.67
CA LEU A 8 -25.78 -4.21 23.45
C LEU A 8 -26.41 -5.60 23.31
N VAL A 9 -25.93 -6.62 24.01
CA VAL A 9 -26.50 -7.98 23.90
C VAL A 9 -27.91 -8.02 24.50
N GLY A 10 -28.88 -8.48 23.70
CA GLY A 10 -30.31 -8.45 24.02
C GLY A 10 -31.04 -7.15 23.65
N ARG A 11 -30.33 -6.06 23.32
CA ARG A 11 -30.95 -4.82 22.79
C ARG A 11 -31.51 -5.08 21.40
N VAL A 12 -32.57 -4.36 21.05
CA VAL A 12 -33.11 -4.29 19.68
C VAL A 12 -32.76 -2.92 19.12
N LEU A 13 -31.87 -2.87 18.11
CA LEU A 13 -31.48 -1.63 17.44
C LEU A 13 -32.53 -1.27 16.37
N ASP A 14 -32.90 0.03 16.26
CA ASP A 14 -33.93 0.55 15.34
C ASP A 14 -35.27 -0.22 15.42
N GLY A 15 -35.59 -0.78 16.60
CA GLY A 15 -36.76 -1.64 16.79
C GLY A 15 -36.80 -2.90 15.91
N ARG A 16 -35.72 -3.23 15.18
CA ARG A 16 -35.66 -4.28 14.16
C ARG A 16 -34.58 -5.33 14.40
N TYR A 17 -33.40 -4.96 14.88
CA TYR A 17 -32.25 -5.87 14.94
C TYR A 17 -31.95 -6.28 16.37
N ARG A 18 -32.41 -7.48 16.78
CA ARG A 18 -32.15 -8.01 18.12
C ARG A 18 -30.75 -8.61 18.19
N VAL A 19 -29.84 -7.95 18.90
CA VAL A 19 -28.46 -8.41 19.11
C VAL A 19 -28.47 -9.70 19.95
N THR A 20 -27.89 -10.78 19.41
CA THR A 20 -27.85 -12.11 20.06
C THR A 20 -26.55 -12.31 20.84
N ARG A 21 -25.40 -11.97 20.24
CA ARG A 21 -24.06 -12.08 20.85
C ARG A 21 -23.04 -11.18 20.16
N ARG A 22 -21.93 -10.88 20.83
CA ARG A 22 -20.75 -10.28 20.20
C ARG A 22 -19.98 -11.34 19.40
N VAL A 23 -19.56 -10.99 18.18
CA VAL A 23 -18.73 -11.83 17.30
C VAL A 23 -17.25 -11.40 17.41
N ALA A 24 -16.96 -10.11 17.18
CA ALA A 24 -15.60 -9.57 17.20
C ALA A 24 -15.58 -8.13 17.72
N ARG A 25 -14.45 -7.71 18.31
CA ARG A 25 -14.22 -6.32 18.76
C ARG A 25 -12.93 -5.77 18.14
N GLY A 26 -13.06 -4.75 17.30
CA GLY A 26 -11.94 -3.97 16.79
C GLY A 26 -11.71 -2.70 17.61
N GLY A 27 -10.77 -1.85 17.18
CA GLY A 27 -10.52 -0.55 17.83
C GLY A 27 -11.67 0.45 17.65
N MET A 28 -12.23 0.55 16.44
CA MET A 28 -13.21 1.58 16.07
C MET A 28 -14.66 1.09 16.07
N ALA A 29 -14.87 -0.22 15.94
CA ALA A 29 -16.19 -0.84 15.86
C ALA A 29 -16.23 -2.19 16.60
N THR A 30 -17.42 -2.63 16.97
CA THR A 30 -17.71 -3.98 17.46
C THR A 30 -18.73 -4.65 16.55
N VAL A 31 -18.45 -5.88 16.13
CA VAL A 31 -19.35 -6.69 15.29
C VAL A 31 -20.11 -7.66 16.18
N TYR A 32 -21.43 -7.63 16.04
CA TYR A 32 -22.37 -8.51 16.70
C TYR A 32 -23.09 -9.40 15.70
N GLU A 33 -23.58 -10.54 16.18
CA GLU A 33 -24.64 -11.30 15.55
C GLU A 33 -25.97 -10.72 16.06
N ALA A 34 -26.95 -10.61 15.17
CA ALA A 34 -28.29 -10.14 15.49
C ALA A 34 -29.34 -10.82 14.61
N HIS A 35 -30.58 -10.85 15.08
CA HIS A 35 -31.71 -11.36 14.31
C HIS A 35 -32.57 -10.21 13.78
N ASP A 36 -32.79 -10.15 12.47
CA ASP A 36 -33.70 -9.20 11.81
C ASP A 36 -35.15 -9.62 12.05
N LEU A 37 -35.85 -8.88 12.92
CA LEU A 37 -37.21 -9.18 13.34
C LEU A 37 -38.27 -8.96 12.24
N ARG A 38 -37.92 -8.32 11.12
CA ARG A 38 -38.83 -8.14 9.97
C ARG A 38 -38.62 -9.21 8.90
N LEU A 39 -37.39 -9.66 8.70
CA LEU A 39 -37.03 -10.67 7.68
C LEU A 39 -36.85 -12.09 8.26
N ASN A 40 -36.92 -12.25 9.59
CA ASN A 40 -36.78 -13.52 10.33
C ASN A 40 -35.51 -14.30 9.91
N ARG A 41 -34.36 -13.61 9.93
CA ARG A 41 -33.05 -14.15 9.54
C ARG A 41 -31.95 -13.55 10.40
N ASP A 42 -30.84 -14.28 10.53
CA ASP A 42 -29.65 -13.78 11.21
C ASP A 42 -28.83 -12.86 10.29
N CYS A 43 -28.21 -11.85 10.89
CA CYS A 43 -27.38 -10.84 10.23
C CYS A 43 -26.23 -10.42 11.15
N ALA A 44 -25.15 -9.91 10.57
CA ALA A 44 -24.08 -9.29 11.33
C ALA A 44 -24.36 -7.78 11.42
N VAL A 45 -24.20 -7.20 12.61
CA VAL A 45 -24.37 -5.76 12.84
C VAL A 45 -23.07 -5.19 13.38
N LYS A 46 -22.46 -4.30 12.59
CA LYS A 46 -21.22 -3.60 12.93
C LYS A 46 -21.60 -2.24 13.54
N VAL A 47 -21.43 -2.11 14.86
CA VAL A 47 -21.75 -0.90 15.63
C VAL A 47 -20.46 -0.13 15.92
N MET A 48 -20.45 1.17 15.66
CA MET A 48 -19.30 2.04 15.95
C MET A 48 -19.19 2.34 17.44
N HIS A 49 -17.97 2.53 17.96
CA HIS A 49 -17.79 2.93 19.37
C HIS A 49 -18.09 4.42 19.57
N ASN A 50 -18.88 4.77 20.58
CA ASN A 50 -19.10 6.16 20.99
C ASN A 50 -17.78 6.84 21.39
N GLY A 51 -17.63 8.11 21.02
CA GLY A 51 -16.40 8.91 21.21
C GLY A 51 -15.72 9.33 19.90
N LEU A 52 -16.19 8.86 18.74
CA LEU A 52 -15.75 9.27 17.40
C LEU A 52 -16.76 10.21 16.68
N GLY A 53 -17.80 10.67 17.38
CA GLY A 53 -19.09 10.99 16.74
C GLY A 53 -19.81 12.29 17.12
N ASP A 54 -19.15 13.28 17.75
CA ASP A 54 -19.70 14.65 17.86
C ASP A 54 -19.60 15.43 16.53
N ASP A 55 -18.88 14.89 15.56
CA ASP A 55 -18.61 15.55 14.28
C ASP A 55 -19.57 15.05 13.18
N GLN A 56 -20.45 15.93 12.69
CA GLN A 56 -21.38 15.61 11.61
C GLN A 56 -20.67 15.18 10.31
N THR A 57 -19.41 15.61 10.11
CA THR A 57 -18.62 15.19 8.95
C THR A 57 -18.27 13.71 9.00
N PHE A 58 -18.09 13.11 10.20
CA PHE A 58 -17.82 11.69 10.36
C PHE A 58 -19.03 10.84 9.97
N ALA A 59 -20.22 11.16 10.48
CA ALA A 59 -21.46 10.46 10.13
C ALA A 59 -21.72 10.50 8.61
N ALA A 60 -21.53 11.67 7.98
CA ALA A 60 -21.68 11.83 6.53
C ALA A 60 -20.64 11.01 5.71
N ARG A 61 -19.38 10.91 6.18
CA ARG A 61 -18.35 10.05 5.58
C ARG A 61 -18.72 8.57 5.70
N PHE A 62 -19.14 8.13 6.89
CA PHE A 62 -19.54 6.75 7.18
C PHE A 62 -20.73 6.28 6.32
N VAL A 63 -21.80 7.07 6.26
CA VAL A 63 -22.99 6.81 5.42
C VAL A 63 -22.61 6.69 3.93
N ARG A 64 -21.71 7.55 3.45
CA ARG A 64 -21.23 7.49 2.05
C ARG A 64 -20.43 6.22 1.76
N GLU A 65 -19.59 5.76 2.67
CA GLU A 65 -18.85 4.49 2.51
C GLU A 65 -19.80 3.27 2.61
N ALA A 66 -20.76 3.27 3.52
CA ALA A 66 -21.81 2.25 3.61
C ALA A 66 -22.63 2.12 2.30
N HIS A 67 -23.08 3.25 1.73
CA HIS A 67 -23.75 3.29 0.43
C HIS A 67 -22.86 2.88 -0.75
N SER A 68 -21.53 2.94 -0.60
CA SER A 68 -20.58 2.51 -1.63
C SER A 68 -20.36 0.99 -1.57
N ALA A 69 -20.22 0.43 -0.36
CA ALA A 69 -20.14 -1.01 -0.15
C ALA A 69 -21.46 -1.73 -0.52
N ALA A 70 -22.62 -1.13 -0.21
CA ALA A 70 -23.94 -1.69 -0.54
C ALA A 70 -24.25 -1.78 -2.04
N ARG A 71 -23.41 -1.21 -2.92
CA ARG A 71 -23.50 -1.39 -4.38
C ARG A 71 -22.83 -2.67 -4.88
N LEU A 72 -22.00 -3.32 -4.06
CA LEU A 72 -21.30 -4.55 -4.45
C LEU A 72 -22.21 -5.77 -4.23
N SER A 73 -22.59 -6.43 -5.32
CA SER A 73 -23.37 -7.67 -5.32
C SER A 73 -22.55 -8.78 -5.99
N HIS A 74 -21.82 -9.54 -5.18
CA HIS A 74 -20.90 -10.58 -5.68
C HIS A 74 -20.85 -11.76 -4.69
N PRO A 75 -20.82 -13.03 -5.14
CA PRO A 75 -20.83 -14.20 -4.25
C PRO A 75 -19.68 -14.21 -3.23
N ASN A 76 -18.52 -13.64 -3.58
CA ASN A 76 -17.34 -13.55 -2.71
C ASN A 76 -17.21 -12.21 -1.96
N VAL A 77 -18.24 -11.36 -1.96
CA VAL A 77 -18.32 -10.15 -1.10
C VAL A 77 -19.34 -10.42 0.02
N VAL A 78 -19.10 -9.89 1.22
CA VAL A 78 -20.13 -9.84 2.28
C VAL A 78 -21.13 -8.74 1.94
N SER A 79 -22.38 -9.11 1.66
CA SER A 79 -23.40 -8.13 1.25
C SER A 79 -23.76 -7.18 2.39
N VAL A 80 -23.62 -5.87 2.18
CA VAL A 80 -24.22 -4.84 3.05
C VAL A 80 -25.71 -4.70 2.67
N THR A 81 -26.58 -4.73 3.67
CA THR A 81 -28.05 -4.82 3.47
C THR A 81 -28.83 -3.66 4.06
N ASP A 82 -28.32 -2.99 5.09
CA ASP A 82 -28.98 -1.85 5.73
C ASP A 82 -27.97 -1.01 6.54
N GLN A 83 -28.40 0.17 6.99
CA GLN A 83 -27.67 1.03 7.92
C GLN A 83 -28.64 1.74 8.86
N GLY A 84 -28.18 2.21 10.03
CA GLY A 84 -29.02 2.99 10.92
C GLY A 84 -28.26 3.73 12.02
N ASP A 85 -29.04 4.47 12.80
CA ASP A 85 -28.62 5.20 14.00
C ASP A 85 -29.62 4.91 15.13
N ASP A 86 -29.15 4.27 16.20
CA ASP A 86 -29.98 3.91 17.36
C ASP A 86 -29.59 4.74 18.61
N HIS A 87 -29.99 6.01 18.63
CA HIS A 87 -29.66 7.01 19.64
C HIS A 87 -28.16 7.40 19.70
N GLY A 88 -27.58 7.75 18.56
CA GLY A 88 -26.16 8.09 18.38
C GLY A 88 -25.27 6.88 18.11
N LEU A 89 -25.82 5.66 18.16
CA LEU A 89 -25.12 4.43 17.82
C LEU A 89 -25.26 4.16 16.32
N LEU A 90 -24.31 4.66 15.53
CA LEU A 90 -24.21 4.35 14.11
C LEU A 90 -23.90 2.86 13.89
N PHE A 91 -24.67 2.20 13.04
CA PHE A 91 -24.48 0.79 12.70
C PHE A 91 -24.69 0.47 11.21
N ILE A 92 -24.00 -0.56 10.73
CA ILE A 92 -24.20 -1.17 9.42
C ILE A 92 -24.66 -2.62 9.61
N VAL A 93 -25.63 -3.05 8.81
CA VAL A 93 -26.19 -4.41 8.80
C VAL A 93 -25.75 -5.14 7.54
N MET A 94 -25.07 -6.27 7.73
CA MET A 94 -24.47 -7.06 6.67
C MET A 94 -24.79 -8.55 6.81
N GLU A 95 -24.54 -9.30 5.75
CA GLU A 95 -24.67 -10.76 5.71
C GLU A 95 -23.88 -11.44 6.84
N TYR A 96 -24.54 -12.28 7.64
CA TYR A 96 -23.86 -13.10 8.64
C TYR A 96 -23.24 -14.33 7.96
N VAL A 97 -21.91 -14.37 7.92
CA VAL A 97 -21.14 -15.52 7.42
C VAL A 97 -20.78 -16.41 8.61
N CYS A 98 -21.50 -17.53 8.78
CA CYS A 98 -21.15 -18.55 9.76
C CYS A 98 -19.94 -19.35 9.27
N GLY A 99 -18.88 -19.38 10.07
CA GLY A 99 -17.60 -19.99 9.70
C GLY A 99 -16.43 -19.37 10.47
N ARG A 100 -15.25 -19.29 9.84
CA ARG A 100 -13.98 -18.84 10.45
C ARG A 100 -13.27 -17.81 9.59
N THR A 101 -12.31 -17.07 10.16
CA THR A 101 -11.47 -16.15 9.37
C THR A 101 -10.33 -16.89 8.67
N LEU A 102 -9.78 -16.30 7.60
CA LEU A 102 -8.55 -16.80 6.99
C LEU A 102 -7.38 -16.75 7.99
N ARG A 103 -7.35 -15.80 8.94
CA ARG A 103 -6.37 -15.78 10.05
C ARG A 103 -6.39 -17.08 10.86
N ASP A 104 -7.57 -17.62 11.15
CA ASP A 104 -7.68 -18.86 11.92
C ASP A 104 -7.21 -20.07 11.11
N VAL A 105 -7.57 -20.12 9.83
CA VAL A 105 -7.09 -21.15 8.89
C VAL A 105 -5.57 -21.08 8.69
N MET A 106 -4.98 -19.88 8.62
CA MET A 106 -3.52 -19.69 8.56
C MET A 106 -2.83 -20.15 9.84
N ARG A 107 -3.42 -19.92 11.02
CA ARG A 107 -2.88 -20.40 12.30
C ARG A 107 -2.84 -21.94 12.39
N GLU A 108 -3.72 -22.62 11.66
CA GLU A 108 -3.84 -24.09 11.65
C GLU A 108 -3.09 -24.77 10.49
N GLN A 109 -2.96 -24.12 9.34
CA GLN A 109 -2.56 -24.76 8.07
C GLN A 109 -1.31 -24.14 7.42
N ALA A 110 -0.78 -23.00 7.89
CA ALA A 110 0.42 -22.39 7.30
C ALA A 110 1.71 -22.91 7.96
N PRO A 111 2.83 -23.10 7.22
CA PRO A 111 3.01 -22.86 5.78
C PRO A 111 2.17 -23.79 4.88
N MET A 112 1.43 -23.20 3.94
CA MET A 112 0.51 -23.91 3.05
C MET A 112 1.18 -24.28 1.71
N PRO A 113 0.88 -25.45 1.12
CA PRO A 113 1.28 -25.76 -0.25
C PRO A 113 0.74 -24.71 -1.25
N PRO A 114 1.50 -24.33 -2.31
CA PRO A 114 1.09 -23.28 -3.25
C PRO A 114 -0.31 -23.46 -3.85
N ALA A 115 -0.70 -24.68 -4.23
CA ALA A 115 -2.04 -24.98 -4.75
C ALA A 115 -3.16 -24.58 -3.76
N ARG A 116 -2.95 -24.83 -2.45
CA ARG A 116 -3.90 -24.47 -1.40
C ARG A 116 -3.96 -22.97 -1.18
N ALA A 117 -2.80 -22.31 -1.13
CA ALA A 117 -2.72 -20.86 -0.98
C ALA A 117 -3.41 -20.13 -2.13
N LEU A 118 -3.13 -20.52 -3.39
CA LEU A 118 -3.72 -19.93 -4.59
C LEU A 118 -5.24 -20.18 -4.68
N ALA A 119 -5.72 -21.37 -4.32
CA ALA A 119 -7.15 -21.70 -4.29
C ALA A 119 -7.94 -20.91 -3.23
N LEU A 120 -7.31 -20.51 -2.11
CA LEU A 120 -7.91 -19.57 -1.15
C LEU A 120 -7.87 -18.11 -1.64
N LEU A 121 -6.85 -17.75 -2.45
CA LEU A 121 -6.63 -16.38 -2.93
C LEU A 121 -7.53 -15.99 -4.11
N GLU A 122 -7.84 -16.92 -5.02
CA GLU A 122 -8.68 -16.65 -6.20
C GLU A 122 -10.06 -16.06 -5.85
N PRO A 123 -10.83 -16.58 -4.87
CA PRO A 123 -12.08 -15.96 -4.41
C PRO A 123 -11.92 -14.55 -3.83
N VAL A 124 -10.80 -14.27 -3.16
CA VAL A 124 -10.49 -12.92 -2.61
C VAL A 124 -10.23 -11.95 -3.77
N LEU A 125 -9.48 -12.38 -4.78
CA LEU A 125 -9.20 -11.59 -5.97
C LEU A 125 -10.42 -11.36 -6.86
N LEU A 126 -11.34 -12.32 -6.94
CA LEU A 126 -12.64 -12.12 -7.59
C LEU A 126 -13.46 -11.01 -6.90
N ALA A 127 -13.49 -10.99 -5.56
CA ALA A 127 -14.17 -9.96 -4.78
C ALA A 127 -13.53 -8.57 -4.97
N LEU A 128 -12.20 -8.49 -4.93
CA LEU A 128 -11.46 -7.23 -5.14
C LEU A 128 -11.59 -6.72 -6.58
N ALA A 129 -11.55 -7.61 -7.58
CA ALA A 129 -11.70 -7.23 -8.99
C ALA A 129 -13.07 -6.59 -9.27
N GLU A 130 -14.14 -7.09 -8.65
CA GLU A 130 -15.47 -6.50 -8.77
C GLU A 130 -15.58 -5.15 -8.04
N ALA A 131 -14.95 -5.00 -6.87
CA ALA A 131 -14.86 -3.71 -6.19
C ALA A 131 -14.09 -2.67 -7.03
N HIS A 132 -12.93 -3.05 -7.58
CA HIS A 132 -12.10 -2.21 -8.44
C HIS A 132 -12.84 -1.81 -9.72
N ARG A 133 -13.61 -2.72 -10.34
CA ARG A 133 -14.49 -2.44 -11.49
C ARG A 133 -15.55 -1.38 -11.19
N CYS A 134 -16.03 -1.33 -9.94
CA CYS A 134 -16.97 -0.33 -9.44
C CYS A 134 -16.27 0.96 -8.90
N GLY A 135 -14.95 1.09 -9.05
CA GLY A 135 -14.18 2.24 -8.57
C GLY A 135 -13.91 2.25 -7.06
N LEU A 136 -14.20 1.16 -6.34
CA LEU A 136 -13.98 1.03 -4.90
C LEU A 136 -12.67 0.29 -4.61
N VAL A 137 -11.83 0.86 -3.75
CA VAL A 137 -10.61 0.25 -3.20
C VAL A 137 -10.92 -0.21 -1.78
N HIS A 138 -10.47 -1.41 -1.39
CA HIS A 138 -10.76 -1.99 -0.06
C HIS A 138 -9.94 -1.30 1.04
N ARG A 139 -8.66 -1.02 0.80
CA ARG A 139 -7.71 -0.30 1.68
C ARG A 139 -7.29 -1.00 2.99
N ASP A 140 -7.84 -2.18 3.28
CA ASP A 140 -7.65 -2.92 4.53
C ASP A 140 -7.71 -4.44 4.28
N VAL A 141 -7.07 -4.91 3.20
CA VAL A 141 -7.01 -6.34 2.87
C VAL A 141 -6.08 -7.05 3.88
N LYS A 142 -6.63 -7.99 4.65
CA LYS A 142 -5.91 -8.77 5.66
C LYS A 142 -6.64 -10.08 5.99
N PRO A 143 -5.97 -11.10 6.56
CA PRO A 143 -6.59 -12.40 6.88
C PRO A 143 -7.81 -12.35 7.81
N GLU A 144 -7.98 -11.29 8.59
CA GLU A 144 -9.14 -11.07 9.47
C GLU A 144 -10.40 -10.64 8.69
N ASN A 145 -10.23 -9.97 7.54
CA ASN A 145 -11.33 -9.48 6.71
C ASN A 145 -11.76 -10.49 5.61
N VAL A 146 -11.06 -11.62 5.51
CA VAL A 146 -11.43 -12.75 4.65
C VAL A 146 -12.12 -13.82 5.50
N LEU A 147 -13.40 -14.05 5.23
CA LEU A 147 -14.26 -15.02 5.92
C LEU A 147 -14.40 -16.28 5.07
N ILE A 148 -14.36 -17.45 5.71
CA ILE A 148 -14.53 -18.76 5.09
C ILE A 148 -15.72 -19.42 5.79
N ALA A 149 -16.83 -19.55 5.05
CA ALA A 149 -18.06 -20.12 5.55
C ALA A 149 -17.94 -21.63 5.81
N ASP A 150 -18.81 -22.18 6.65
CA ASP A 150 -18.86 -23.63 6.94
C ASP A 150 -19.20 -24.49 5.70
N ASP A 151 -19.82 -23.89 4.67
CA ASP A 151 -20.06 -24.51 3.35
C ASP A 151 -18.89 -24.34 2.35
N GLY A 152 -17.77 -23.76 2.80
CA GLY A 152 -16.56 -23.54 2.01
C GLY A 152 -16.54 -22.25 1.17
N ARG A 153 -17.64 -21.47 1.11
CA ARG A 153 -17.64 -20.18 0.40
C ARG A 153 -16.74 -19.16 1.09
N ILE A 154 -15.81 -18.58 0.32
CA ILE A 154 -14.95 -17.49 0.79
C ILE A 154 -15.59 -16.14 0.46
N LYS A 155 -15.64 -15.22 1.43
CA LYS A 155 -16.19 -13.87 1.30
C LYS A 155 -15.26 -12.81 1.91
N VAL A 156 -15.14 -11.67 1.25
CA VAL A 156 -14.37 -10.51 1.73
C VAL A 156 -15.32 -9.50 2.37
N ALA A 157 -14.98 -9.05 3.58
CA ALA A 157 -15.73 -8.09 4.40
C ALA A 157 -15.06 -6.70 4.43
N ASP A 158 -15.69 -5.72 5.07
CA ASP A 158 -15.05 -4.45 5.47
C ASP A 158 -14.44 -3.57 4.36
N PHE A 159 -14.97 -3.65 3.13
CA PHE A 159 -14.63 -2.73 2.03
C PHE A 159 -14.75 -1.25 2.43
N GLY A 160 -13.64 -0.51 2.36
CA GLY A 160 -13.59 0.95 2.51
C GLY A 160 -13.62 1.48 3.96
N LEU A 161 -14.39 0.85 4.85
CA LEU A 161 -14.80 1.34 6.19
C LEU A 161 -13.66 1.62 7.21
N ALA A 162 -12.40 1.40 6.84
CA ALA A 162 -11.26 1.41 7.76
C ALA A 162 -10.46 2.73 7.80
N ARG A 163 -10.57 3.61 6.80
CA ARG A 163 -9.79 4.88 6.73
C ARG A 163 -10.61 6.13 6.37
N ALA A 164 -11.85 6.23 6.85
CA ALA A 164 -12.61 7.50 6.86
C ALA A 164 -11.94 8.63 7.69
N PHE A 165 -10.91 8.26 8.47
CA PHE A 165 -10.29 9.03 9.54
C PHE A 165 -9.02 9.81 9.13
N ASP A 166 -8.30 9.37 8.08
CA ASP A 166 -6.89 9.77 7.86
C ASP A 166 -6.66 10.80 6.74
N ALA A 167 -7.71 11.50 6.29
CA ALA A 167 -7.57 12.56 5.28
C ALA A 167 -7.03 13.88 5.87
N ASP A 168 -7.42 14.17 7.11
CA ASP A 168 -7.15 15.44 7.80
C ASP A 168 -6.25 15.24 9.04
N SER A 169 -6.31 14.06 9.67
CA SER A 169 -5.58 13.70 10.90
C SER A 169 -4.11 13.35 10.66
N THR A 170 -3.36 14.29 10.08
CA THR A 170 -1.90 14.27 10.19
C THR A 170 -1.52 14.47 11.66
N HIS A 171 -0.52 13.74 12.16
CA HIS A 171 0.01 13.77 13.53
C HIS A 171 -0.86 13.16 14.65
N THR A 172 -0.62 11.89 14.99
CA THR A 172 -0.21 11.47 16.36
C THR A 172 0.25 10.00 16.41
N ALA A 173 1.55 9.76 16.33
CA ALA A 173 2.15 8.41 16.41
C ALA A 173 2.23 7.84 17.85
N THR A 174 1.38 8.32 18.76
CA THR A 174 1.44 8.06 20.21
C THR A 174 0.17 7.42 20.79
N GLY A 175 -0.87 7.21 19.97
CA GLY A 175 -2.06 6.44 20.35
C GLY A 175 -1.88 4.93 20.09
N GLY A 176 -1.93 4.11 21.14
CA GLY A 176 -1.65 2.66 21.11
C GLY A 176 -2.66 1.75 20.39
N VAL A 177 -3.30 2.22 19.31
CA VAL A 177 -4.36 1.49 18.57
C VAL A 177 -3.86 0.89 17.24
N LEU A 178 -2.73 1.38 16.71
CA LEU A 178 -2.16 0.97 15.41
C LEU A 178 -1.42 -0.39 15.41
N MET A 179 -1.57 -1.20 16.46
CA MET A 179 -0.65 -2.31 16.76
C MET A 179 -0.82 -3.57 15.87
N GLY A 180 -1.79 -3.61 14.95
CA GLY A 180 -2.06 -4.77 14.08
C GLY A 180 -2.17 -4.46 12.58
N THR A 181 -2.66 -3.28 12.19
CA THR A 181 -3.04 -2.97 10.80
C THR A 181 -1.86 -2.84 9.84
N VAL A 182 -0.69 -2.39 10.33
CA VAL A 182 0.42 -1.97 9.47
C VAL A 182 1.01 -3.11 8.63
N SER A 183 0.93 -4.37 9.08
CA SER A 183 1.57 -5.53 8.43
C SER A 183 1.13 -5.85 7.00
N TYR A 184 0.09 -5.19 6.48
CA TYR A 184 -0.42 -5.37 5.10
C TYR A 184 -0.50 -4.04 4.33
N LEU A 185 -0.10 -2.91 4.93
CA LEU A 185 -0.20 -1.61 4.29
C LEU A 185 0.85 -1.47 3.19
N ALA A 186 0.40 -1.03 2.02
CA ALA A 186 1.28 -0.76 0.89
C ALA A 186 2.19 0.47 1.15
N PRO A 187 3.39 0.52 0.56
CA PRO A 187 4.37 1.59 0.78
C PRO A 187 3.79 3.00 0.56
N GLU A 188 3.03 3.20 -0.51
CA GLU A 188 2.39 4.47 -0.84
C GLU A 188 1.28 4.87 0.15
N VAL A 189 0.63 3.90 0.78
CA VAL A 189 -0.43 4.10 1.79
C VAL A 189 0.15 4.52 3.15
N ILE A 190 1.41 4.14 3.40
CA ILE A 190 2.22 4.58 4.54
C ILE A 190 2.79 5.98 4.29
N VAL A 191 3.40 6.21 3.11
CA VAL A 191 4.11 7.46 2.79
C VAL A 191 3.18 8.62 2.44
N THR A 192 2.06 8.37 1.76
CA THR A 192 1.18 9.42 1.22
C THR A 192 -0.23 9.42 1.77
N GLY A 193 -0.60 8.42 2.56
CA GLY A 193 -1.98 8.17 3.01
C GLY A 193 -2.96 7.70 1.92
N LYS A 194 -2.60 7.84 0.64
CA LYS A 194 -3.46 7.52 -0.51
C LYS A 194 -3.34 6.06 -0.90
N ALA A 195 -4.47 5.41 -1.13
CA ALA A 195 -4.59 4.04 -1.59
C ALA A 195 -5.26 4.01 -2.97
N ASP A 196 -4.72 3.19 -3.87
CA ASP A 196 -5.28 2.91 -5.20
C ASP A 196 -5.41 1.38 -5.39
N PRO A 197 -5.99 0.87 -6.50
CA PRO A 197 -6.13 -0.58 -6.73
C PRO A 197 -4.84 -1.41 -6.56
N ARG A 198 -3.67 -0.80 -6.76
CA ARG A 198 -2.35 -1.44 -6.62
C ARG A 198 -1.92 -1.57 -5.16
N SER A 199 -2.55 -0.83 -4.25
CA SER A 199 -2.36 -0.95 -2.81
C SER A 199 -3.02 -2.22 -2.26
N ASP A 200 -4.24 -2.55 -2.74
CA ASP A 200 -4.89 -3.82 -2.41
C ASP A 200 -4.12 -5.01 -3.00
N VAL A 201 -3.58 -4.87 -4.23
CA VAL A 201 -2.70 -5.88 -4.88
C VAL A 201 -1.46 -6.18 -4.04
N TYR A 202 -0.82 -5.16 -3.44
CA TYR A 202 0.32 -5.35 -2.54
C TYR A 202 -0.08 -6.12 -1.28
N ALA A 203 -1.20 -5.74 -0.65
CA ALA A 203 -1.70 -6.42 0.54
C ALA A 203 -2.08 -7.89 0.26
N VAL A 204 -2.63 -8.19 -0.92
CA VAL A 204 -2.84 -9.58 -1.40
C VAL A 204 -1.52 -10.33 -1.56
N GLY A 205 -0.47 -9.70 -2.11
CA GLY A 205 0.86 -10.29 -2.24
C GLY A 205 1.49 -10.64 -0.90
N VAL A 206 1.41 -9.74 0.08
CA VAL A 206 1.85 -9.97 1.47
C VAL A 206 1.08 -11.12 2.12
N LEU A 207 -0.23 -11.18 1.92
CA LEU A 207 -1.11 -12.23 2.42
C LEU A 207 -0.77 -13.60 1.78
N LEU A 208 -0.43 -13.64 0.48
CA LEU A 208 0.07 -14.85 -0.18
C LEU A 208 1.43 -15.30 0.40
N ALA A 209 2.38 -14.38 0.59
CA ALA A 209 3.67 -14.69 1.22
C ALA A 209 3.52 -15.28 2.63
N GLU A 210 2.59 -14.75 3.43
CA GLU A 210 2.29 -15.25 4.78
C GLU A 210 1.57 -16.61 4.75
N MET A 211 0.69 -16.88 3.79
CA MET A 211 0.09 -18.21 3.60
C MET A 211 1.15 -19.26 3.23
N LEU A 212 2.09 -18.92 2.34
CA LEU A 212 3.14 -19.82 1.87
C LEU A 212 4.19 -20.12 2.96
N THR A 213 4.60 -19.11 3.73
CA THR A 213 5.72 -19.25 4.70
C THR A 213 5.28 -19.43 6.16
N GLY A 214 4.00 -19.20 6.47
CA GLY A 214 3.48 -19.18 7.84
C GLY A 214 3.96 -18.00 8.69
N ARG A 215 4.64 -17.01 8.09
CA ARG A 215 5.18 -15.82 8.77
C ARG A 215 5.01 -14.57 7.92
N LYS A 216 4.99 -13.40 8.56
CA LYS A 216 4.87 -12.12 7.84
C LYS A 216 6.17 -11.80 7.11
N PRO A 217 6.13 -11.27 5.88
CA PRO A 217 7.36 -10.98 5.12
C PRO A 217 8.25 -9.94 5.82
N HIS A 218 7.66 -8.94 6.46
CA HIS A 218 8.36 -8.03 7.37
C HIS A 218 7.86 -8.19 8.82
N GLU A 219 8.80 -8.30 9.74
CA GLU A 219 8.59 -8.45 11.18
C GLU A 219 9.40 -7.38 11.93
N GLY A 220 8.88 -6.91 13.08
CA GLY A 220 9.49 -5.89 13.94
C GLY A 220 8.74 -5.74 15.27
N GLU A 221 9.39 -5.14 16.26
CA GLU A 221 8.87 -4.97 17.63
C GLU A 221 7.84 -3.85 17.74
N SER A 222 7.86 -2.89 16.81
CA SER A 222 6.89 -1.79 16.75
C SER A 222 6.24 -1.64 15.37
N ALA A 223 5.02 -1.11 15.35
CA ALA A 223 4.31 -0.81 14.11
C ALA A 223 5.10 0.17 13.20
N ILE A 224 5.90 1.07 13.79
CA ILE A 224 6.75 2.01 13.03
C ILE A 224 7.92 1.29 12.35
N GLN A 225 8.54 0.30 13.00
CA GLN A 225 9.55 -0.55 12.36
C GLN A 225 8.94 -1.32 11.17
N ILE A 226 7.76 -1.93 11.35
CA ILE A 226 7.08 -2.68 10.27
C ILE A 226 6.74 -1.73 9.10
N ALA A 227 6.22 -0.52 9.38
CA ALA A 227 5.98 0.50 8.36
C ALA A 227 7.27 0.90 7.61
N PHE A 228 8.36 1.13 8.33
CA PHE A 228 9.65 1.46 7.74
C PHE A 228 10.14 0.35 6.80
N LYS A 229 9.98 -0.92 7.19
CA LYS A 229 10.33 -2.07 6.36
C LYS A 229 9.56 -2.12 5.06
N HIS A 230 8.22 -2.04 5.09
CA HIS A 230 7.43 -1.99 3.84
C HIS A 230 7.87 -0.86 2.89
N VAL A 231 8.36 0.27 3.41
CA VAL A 231 8.79 1.41 2.59
C VAL A 231 10.24 1.29 2.07
N ASN A 232 11.14 0.59 2.76
CA ASN A 232 12.58 0.59 2.46
C ASN A 232 13.17 -0.79 2.12
N GLU A 233 12.61 -1.89 2.63
CA GLU A 233 13.02 -3.26 2.34
C GLU A 233 12.13 -3.86 1.24
N ASP A 234 12.65 -4.78 0.44
CA ASP A 234 11.81 -5.60 -0.45
C ASP A 234 11.26 -6.79 0.33
N VAL A 235 10.07 -7.27 -0.06
CA VAL A 235 9.55 -8.55 0.43
C VAL A 235 10.45 -9.66 -0.12
N PRO A 236 11.07 -10.51 0.73
CA PRO A 236 11.93 -11.61 0.26
C PRO A 236 11.09 -12.69 -0.44
N SER A 237 11.72 -13.54 -1.25
CA SER A 237 11.00 -14.64 -1.88
C SER A 237 10.46 -15.63 -0.81
N PRO A 238 9.27 -16.21 -1.01
CA PRO A 238 8.75 -17.28 -0.17
C PRO A 238 9.72 -18.48 -0.03
N SER A 239 10.43 -18.86 -1.09
CA SER A 239 11.41 -19.97 -1.05
C SER A 239 12.62 -19.69 -0.14
N GLU A 240 13.20 -18.49 -0.12
CA GLU A 240 14.29 -18.10 0.79
C GLU A 240 13.96 -18.31 2.28
N ARG A 241 12.67 -18.29 2.65
CA ARG A 241 12.21 -18.37 4.05
C ARG A 241 11.78 -19.76 4.49
N LEU A 242 11.89 -20.78 3.63
CA LEU A 242 11.50 -22.16 3.91
C LEU A 242 12.71 -23.12 3.81
N PRO A 243 12.69 -24.26 4.54
CA PRO A 243 13.70 -25.32 4.33
C PRO A 243 13.52 -26.00 2.96
N ASP A 244 14.61 -26.45 2.34
CA ASP A 244 14.68 -27.06 1.00
C ASP A 244 13.60 -28.13 0.68
N ALA A 245 13.10 -28.81 1.71
CA ALA A 245 12.04 -29.81 1.58
C ALA A 245 10.67 -29.23 1.17
N ALA A 246 10.43 -27.94 1.38
CA ALA A 246 9.18 -27.25 1.04
C ALA A 246 9.31 -26.49 -0.29
N ARG A 247 9.50 -27.24 -1.39
CA ARG A 247 9.80 -26.70 -2.72
C ARG A 247 8.68 -25.82 -3.28
N ILE A 248 8.89 -24.50 -3.28
CA ILE A 248 8.09 -23.52 -4.02
C ILE A 248 8.72 -23.36 -5.43
N PRO A 249 7.93 -23.40 -6.53
CA PRO A 249 8.44 -23.12 -7.88
C PRO A 249 8.73 -21.62 -8.09
N ALA A 250 9.75 -21.30 -8.88
CA ALA A 250 10.23 -19.92 -9.11
C ALA A 250 9.14 -18.96 -9.64
N TYR A 251 8.19 -19.46 -10.44
CA TYR A 251 7.06 -18.66 -10.92
C TYR A 251 6.05 -18.28 -9.80
N VAL A 252 6.01 -19.00 -8.69
CA VAL A 252 5.21 -18.64 -7.50
C VAL A 252 5.92 -17.55 -6.70
N ASP A 253 7.25 -17.62 -6.57
CA ASP A 253 8.05 -16.54 -5.97
C ASP A 253 7.93 -15.26 -6.80
N ALA A 254 8.07 -15.34 -8.14
CA ALA A 254 7.89 -14.22 -9.05
C ALA A 254 6.50 -13.57 -8.97
N LEU A 255 5.44 -14.37 -8.78
CA LEU A 255 4.08 -13.87 -8.55
C LEU A 255 3.98 -13.04 -7.26
N VAL A 256 4.59 -13.52 -6.16
CA VAL A 256 4.64 -12.76 -4.90
C VAL A 256 5.45 -11.49 -5.08
N LEU A 257 6.69 -11.58 -5.56
CA LEU A 257 7.60 -10.44 -5.74
C LEU A 257 6.99 -9.34 -6.63
N ARG A 258 6.26 -9.70 -7.70
CA ARG A 258 5.56 -8.73 -8.56
C ARG A 258 4.38 -8.08 -7.84
N ALA A 259 3.60 -8.82 -7.07
CA ALA A 259 2.51 -8.26 -6.28
C ALA A 259 3.04 -7.32 -5.18
N THR A 260 4.16 -7.65 -4.55
CA THR A 260 4.76 -6.93 -3.41
C THR A 260 5.90 -5.97 -3.81
N ALA A 261 6.04 -5.60 -5.07
CA ALA A 261 7.07 -4.64 -5.51
C ALA A 261 6.87 -3.27 -4.80
N ARG A 262 7.95 -2.67 -4.26
CA ARG A 262 7.85 -1.37 -3.57
C ARG A 262 7.23 -0.30 -4.47
N GLU A 263 7.75 -0.15 -5.68
CA GLU A 263 7.19 0.74 -6.70
C GLU A 263 5.88 0.17 -7.26
N ARG A 264 4.75 0.85 -7.00
CA ARG A 264 3.41 0.40 -7.42
C ARG A 264 3.27 0.25 -8.93
N GLU A 265 4.05 0.99 -9.73
CA GLU A 265 4.08 0.92 -11.18
C GLU A 265 4.58 -0.44 -11.71
N HIS A 266 5.34 -1.20 -10.92
CA HIS A 266 5.79 -2.56 -11.25
C HIS A 266 4.78 -3.66 -10.87
N ARG A 267 3.75 -3.32 -10.07
CA ARG A 267 2.70 -4.26 -9.64
C ARG A 267 1.65 -4.47 -10.75
N PRO A 268 0.85 -5.56 -10.69
CA PRO A 268 -0.40 -5.67 -11.42
C PRO A 268 -1.28 -4.42 -11.21
N ALA A 269 -1.86 -3.90 -12.30
CA ALA A 269 -2.57 -2.62 -12.27
C ALA A 269 -3.82 -2.62 -11.37
N ASP A 270 -4.45 -3.80 -11.20
CA ASP A 270 -5.61 -4.06 -10.35
C ASP A 270 -5.68 -5.56 -9.98
N ALA A 271 -6.68 -5.93 -9.17
CA ALA A 271 -6.94 -7.31 -8.78
C ALA A 271 -7.39 -8.23 -9.93
N LYS A 272 -7.92 -7.70 -11.05
CA LYS A 272 -8.30 -8.50 -12.23
C LYS A 272 -7.05 -8.95 -13.00
N VAL A 273 -6.03 -8.11 -13.12
CA VAL A 273 -4.72 -8.49 -13.68
C VAL A 273 -4.04 -9.53 -12.80
N LEU A 274 -4.01 -9.34 -11.48
CA LEU A 274 -3.44 -10.33 -10.56
C LEU A 274 -4.25 -11.65 -10.55
N LEU A 275 -5.58 -11.62 -10.67
CA LEU A 275 -6.41 -12.82 -10.81
C LEU A 275 -6.04 -13.65 -12.05
N HIS A 276 -5.78 -13.01 -13.19
CA HIS A 276 -5.35 -13.71 -14.41
C HIS A 276 -3.98 -14.39 -14.21
N GLN A 277 -3.04 -13.72 -13.55
CA GLN A 277 -1.73 -14.27 -13.21
C GLN A 277 -1.83 -15.43 -12.20
N VAL A 278 -2.63 -15.28 -11.14
CA VAL A 278 -2.92 -16.35 -10.16
C VAL A 278 -3.52 -17.58 -10.84
N ARG A 279 -4.40 -17.40 -11.83
CA ARG A 279 -4.96 -18.54 -12.60
C ARG A 279 -3.92 -19.26 -13.46
N ARG A 280 -3.03 -18.53 -14.14
CA ARG A 280 -1.90 -19.14 -14.89
C ARG A 280 -0.96 -19.92 -13.98
N VAL A 281 -0.54 -19.28 -12.88
CA VAL A 281 0.33 -19.91 -11.86
C VAL A 281 -0.34 -21.13 -11.22
N ARG A 282 -1.63 -21.02 -10.84
CA ARG A 282 -2.40 -22.14 -10.28
C ARG A 282 -2.48 -23.33 -11.25
N ALA A 283 -2.71 -23.08 -12.53
CA ALA A 283 -2.73 -24.14 -13.54
C ALA A 283 -1.36 -24.84 -13.67
N ALA A 284 -0.25 -24.10 -13.61
CA ALA A 284 1.10 -24.67 -13.61
C ALA A 284 1.37 -25.53 -12.36
N VAL A 285 0.95 -25.08 -11.16
CA VAL A 285 1.07 -25.87 -9.92
C VAL A 285 0.19 -27.13 -9.96
N GLU A 286 -1.06 -27.02 -10.45
CA GLU A 286 -2.00 -28.14 -10.56
C GLU A 286 -1.57 -29.16 -11.62
N ALA A 287 -0.85 -28.74 -12.66
CA ALA A 287 -0.16 -29.60 -13.62
C ALA A 287 1.21 -30.12 -13.12
N CYS A 288 1.61 -29.79 -11.88
CA CYS A 288 2.89 -30.13 -11.26
C CYS A 288 4.14 -29.70 -12.07
N VAL A 289 4.06 -28.59 -12.79
CA VAL A 289 5.19 -28.00 -13.52
C VAL A 289 6.23 -27.51 -12.50
N GLY A 290 7.39 -28.17 -12.47
CA GLY A 290 8.43 -27.93 -11.46
C GLY A 290 9.30 -26.68 -11.70
N ASP A 291 9.42 -26.27 -12.97
CA ASP A 291 10.07 -25.03 -13.40
C ASP A 291 9.41 -24.56 -14.71
N ASP A 292 9.29 -23.25 -14.88
CA ASP A 292 8.69 -22.58 -16.05
C ASP A 292 9.35 -21.20 -16.22
N PRO A 293 10.42 -21.10 -17.01
CA PRO A 293 11.17 -19.84 -17.14
C PRO A 293 10.40 -18.77 -17.92
N GLU A 294 9.50 -19.15 -18.83
CA GLU A 294 8.68 -18.18 -19.58
C GLU A 294 7.62 -17.55 -18.67
N LEU A 295 6.90 -18.35 -17.89
CA LEU A 295 5.96 -17.85 -16.88
C LEU A 295 6.68 -17.03 -15.81
N THR A 296 7.86 -17.46 -15.37
CA THR A 296 8.69 -16.72 -14.40
C THR A 296 9.09 -15.35 -14.96
N ALA A 297 9.63 -15.30 -16.19
CA ALA A 297 10.06 -14.05 -16.83
C ALA A 297 8.90 -13.09 -17.16
N ASP A 298 7.72 -13.62 -17.51
CA ASP A 298 6.52 -12.82 -17.73
C ASP A 298 5.90 -12.30 -16.41
N LEU A 299 6.08 -13.02 -15.30
CA LEU A 299 5.63 -12.62 -13.98
C LEU A 299 6.56 -11.63 -13.29
N LEU A 300 7.88 -11.74 -13.45
CA LEU A 300 8.83 -10.75 -12.91
C LEU A 300 8.55 -9.34 -13.44
N PRO A 301 8.82 -8.28 -12.65
CA PRO A 301 8.68 -6.92 -13.13
C PRO A 301 9.72 -6.65 -14.21
N ARG A 302 9.26 -6.40 -15.45
CA ARG A 302 10.12 -5.94 -16.54
C ARG A 302 10.63 -4.53 -16.22
N VAL A 303 11.79 -4.45 -15.58
CA VAL A 303 12.67 -3.29 -15.67
C VAL A 303 12.81 -2.98 -17.18
N PRO A 304 12.66 -1.71 -17.62
CA PRO A 304 12.98 -1.33 -18.98
C PRO A 304 14.46 -1.58 -19.24
N SER A 305 14.77 -2.77 -19.77
CA SER A 305 16.10 -3.07 -20.30
C SER A 305 16.37 -2.07 -21.40
N VAL A 306 17.40 -1.24 -21.21
CA VAL A 306 18.07 -0.59 -22.34
C VAL A 306 18.58 -1.75 -23.18
N ALA A 307 18.01 -1.93 -24.37
CA ALA A 307 18.28 -3.11 -25.19
C ALA A 307 19.79 -3.20 -25.45
N ALA A 308 20.40 -4.25 -24.91
CA ALA A 308 21.79 -4.60 -25.19
C ALA A 308 21.83 -5.30 -26.55
N ASP A 309 21.52 -4.56 -27.62
CA ASP A 309 21.74 -4.97 -29.01
C ASP A 309 23.24 -4.87 -29.34
N SER A 310 24.06 -5.52 -28.52
CA SER A 310 25.39 -5.96 -28.91
C SER A 310 25.22 -7.08 -29.91
N ILE A 311 25.06 -6.70 -31.19
CA ILE A 311 25.04 -7.64 -32.31
C ILE A 311 26.42 -8.30 -32.36
N ASP A 312 26.47 -9.58 -31.97
CA ASP A 312 27.68 -10.38 -32.12
C ASP A 312 28.03 -10.53 -33.61
N TYR A 313 29.24 -10.08 -33.95
CA TYR A 313 29.79 -10.29 -35.28
C TYR A 313 30.17 -11.76 -35.47
N VAL A 314 29.54 -12.42 -36.44
CA VAL A 314 30.05 -13.67 -37.01
C VAL A 314 30.11 -13.50 -38.53
N GLU A 315 31.32 -13.24 -39.03
CA GLU A 315 31.63 -13.38 -40.45
C GLU A 315 31.78 -14.87 -40.78
N ASP A 316 31.12 -15.36 -41.85
CA ASP A 316 31.86 -16.05 -42.91
C ASP A 316 31.06 -16.24 -44.23
N TYR A 317 31.62 -15.64 -45.29
CA TYR A 317 31.74 -16.13 -46.67
C TYR A 317 30.57 -16.81 -47.44
N THR A 318 30.09 -16.05 -48.44
CA THR A 318 29.87 -16.45 -49.86
C THR A 318 28.78 -17.45 -50.26
N GLY A 319 27.98 -17.06 -51.27
CA GLY A 319 27.14 -17.97 -52.06
C GLY A 319 26.15 -17.22 -52.95
N ALA A 320 26.48 -16.99 -54.22
CA ALA A 320 25.61 -16.31 -55.18
C ALA A 320 25.01 -17.29 -56.21
N VAL A 321 23.70 -17.22 -56.43
CA VAL A 321 23.03 -17.52 -57.72
C VAL A 321 21.64 -16.88 -57.79
N ASP A 322 21.13 -16.77 -59.02
CA ASP A 322 19.94 -16.00 -59.40
C ASP A 322 18.57 -16.68 -59.17
N ALA A 323 17.57 -15.79 -59.00
CA ALA A 323 16.24 -15.80 -59.63
C ALA A 323 15.17 -16.89 -59.38
N ASP A 324 13.93 -16.35 -59.45
CA ASP A 324 12.71 -16.88 -60.05
C ASP A 324 11.65 -17.63 -59.19
N ARG A 325 10.39 -17.22 -59.47
CA ARG A 325 9.07 -17.82 -59.13
C ARG A 325 8.55 -17.84 -57.69
N GLU A 326 7.69 -16.84 -57.44
CA GLU A 326 6.25 -17.05 -57.17
C GLU A 326 5.79 -18.29 -56.39
N HIS A 327 5.14 -18.04 -55.24
CA HIS A 327 3.84 -18.68 -55.00
C HIS A 327 2.87 -17.74 -54.26
N THR A 328 1.76 -17.41 -54.92
CA THR A 328 0.67 -16.63 -54.34
C THR A 328 -0.16 -17.48 -53.36
N THR A 329 -0.61 -16.89 -52.26
CA THR A 329 -1.82 -17.37 -51.55
C THR A 329 -2.62 -16.17 -51.08
N VAL A 330 -3.90 -16.14 -51.44
CA VAL A 330 -4.77 -14.97 -51.27
C VAL A 330 -5.62 -15.12 -50.02
N ILE A 331 -5.57 -14.12 -49.13
CA ILE A 331 -6.62 -13.89 -48.13
C ILE A 331 -7.20 -12.50 -48.40
N ARG A 332 -8.48 -12.48 -48.81
CA ARG A 332 -9.25 -11.24 -48.99
C ARG A 332 -9.86 -10.83 -47.64
N SER A 333 -9.49 -9.67 -47.12
CA SER A 333 -10.35 -8.89 -46.23
C SER A 333 -11.14 -7.89 -47.08
N ARG A 334 -12.47 -7.91 -46.97
CA ARG A 334 -13.39 -6.98 -47.65
C ARG A 334 -13.87 -5.94 -46.65
N SER A 335 -13.86 -4.67 -47.05
CA SER A 335 -14.40 -3.55 -46.28
C SER A 335 -15.80 -3.18 -46.79
N GLU A 336 -16.71 -2.91 -45.85
CA GLU A 336 -17.99 -2.19 -45.97
C GLU A 336 -18.40 -1.93 -44.49
N GLU A 337 -18.17 -0.75 -43.92
CA GLU A 337 -18.94 0.50 -44.02
C GLU A 337 -20.32 0.48 -43.30
N LEU A 338 -20.50 1.42 -42.36
CA LEU A 338 -21.79 1.77 -41.75
C LEU A 338 -22.41 2.96 -42.49
N PRO A 339 -23.74 3.07 -42.46
CA PRO A 339 -24.38 4.37 -42.30
C PRO A 339 -25.39 4.42 -41.13
N ASP A 340 -25.61 5.61 -40.59
CA ASP A 340 -26.73 5.94 -39.69
C ASP A 340 -28.10 5.74 -40.36
N GLN A 341 -29.16 5.55 -39.56
CA GLN A 341 -30.25 6.56 -39.44
C GLN A 341 -31.37 6.18 -38.45
N VAL A 342 -31.95 7.25 -37.90
CA VAL A 342 -33.07 7.37 -36.95
C VAL A 342 -34.36 6.59 -37.33
N SER A 343 -35.04 5.92 -36.37
CA SER A 343 -36.44 6.27 -36.00
C SER A 343 -37.08 5.50 -34.82
N ARG A 344 -37.63 6.31 -33.90
CA ARG A 344 -38.62 6.12 -32.82
C ARG A 344 -39.81 5.17 -33.07
N SER A 345 -40.09 4.28 -32.09
CA SER A 345 -41.47 3.90 -31.68
C SER A 345 -41.50 3.20 -30.30
N GLU A 346 -42.52 3.47 -29.46
CA GLU A 346 -42.80 2.76 -28.19
C GLU A 346 -43.97 1.73 -28.35
N PRO A 347 -44.74 1.30 -27.32
CA PRO A 347 -44.62 -0.06 -26.81
C PRO A 347 -45.92 -0.88 -26.90
N LEU A 348 -45.90 -2.15 -26.48
CA LEU A 348 -47.12 -2.95 -26.28
C LEU A 348 -47.02 -3.90 -25.09
N VAL A 349 -48.18 -4.30 -24.55
CA VAL A 349 -48.34 -4.83 -23.18
C VAL A 349 -49.08 -6.17 -23.17
N GLY A 350 -48.59 -7.11 -22.34
CA GLY A 350 -49.39 -8.22 -21.80
C GLY A 350 -49.46 -9.50 -22.66
N VAL A 351 -50.09 -10.60 -22.19
CA VAL A 351 -50.68 -10.89 -20.87
C VAL A 351 -50.53 -12.41 -20.57
N ALA A 352 -50.17 -12.72 -19.31
CA ALA A 352 -50.42 -13.90 -18.46
C ALA A 352 -50.71 -15.35 -18.97
N ALA A 353 -50.46 -16.27 -18.03
CA ALA A 353 -51.08 -17.59 -17.80
C ALA A 353 -50.49 -18.83 -18.52
N GLY A 354 -50.20 -19.86 -17.71
CA GLY A 354 -49.60 -21.13 -18.15
C GLY A 354 -49.34 -22.08 -16.97
N ARG A 355 -50.42 -22.51 -16.28
CA ARG A 355 -50.37 -23.42 -15.12
C ARG A 355 -50.97 -24.77 -15.53
N VAL A 356 -50.33 -25.90 -15.19
CA VAL A 356 -50.92 -27.22 -14.83
C VAL A 356 -49.85 -28.34 -14.89
N GLN A 357 -49.86 -29.22 -13.87
CA GLN A 357 -49.39 -30.63 -13.75
C GLN A 357 -48.14 -31.13 -14.54
N GLY A 358 -47.30 -32.04 -14.02
CA GLY A 358 -47.31 -32.76 -12.74
C GLY A 358 -47.28 -34.29 -12.92
N THR A 359 -46.18 -34.93 -12.50
CA THR A 359 -46.01 -36.40 -12.50
C THR A 359 -45.39 -36.89 -11.19
N THR A 360 -45.73 -38.10 -10.75
CA THR A 360 -45.45 -38.62 -9.41
C THR A 360 -44.74 -39.98 -9.41
N SER A 361 -43.69 -40.12 -8.61
CA SER A 361 -43.27 -41.39 -7.96
C SER A 361 -42.46 -41.00 -6.72
N ALA A 362 -42.83 -41.28 -5.46
CA ALA A 362 -43.29 -42.53 -4.83
C ALA A 362 -42.17 -43.57 -4.70
N GLY A 363 -41.79 -43.92 -3.45
CA GLY A 363 -40.70 -44.85 -3.16
C GLY A 363 -40.03 -44.69 -1.78
N ALA A 364 -40.80 -44.79 -0.69
CA ALA A 364 -40.21 -44.99 0.65
C ALA A 364 -39.97 -46.49 0.92
N PRO A 365 -39.11 -46.86 1.89
CA PRO A 365 -39.70 -47.20 3.18
C PRO A 365 -38.92 -46.74 4.42
N ALA A 366 -39.66 -46.62 5.51
CA ALA A 366 -39.25 -46.61 6.92
C ALA A 366 -40.20 -47.60 7.66
N PRO A 367 -40.18 -47.80 8.99
CA PRO A 367 -39.31 -47.20 10.01
C PRO A 367 -38.72 -48.21 11.05
N HIS A 368 -37.92 -47.69 12.00
CA HIS A 368 -37.90 -48.19 13.37
C HIS A 368 -37.97 -47.01 14.37
N ALA A 369 -38.62 -47.25 15.51
CA ALA A 369 -39.05 -46.27 16.50
C ALA A 369 -39.37 -46.99 17.84
N PRO A 370 -39.96 -46.37 18.89
CA PRO A 370 -39.39 -45.26 19.66
C PRO A 370 -39.53 -45.43 21.19
N TRP A 371 -38.76 -44.65 21.96
CA TRP A 371 -39.03 -44.30 23.38
C TRP A 371 -38.52 -42.86 23.59
N GLY A 372 -39.21 -41.88 24.20
CA GLY A 372 -40.52 -41.85 24.87
C GLY A 372 -40.42 -42.14 26.37
N GLN A 373 -40.88 -41.30 27.31
CA GLN A 373 -41.46 -39.93 27.27
C GLN A 373 -41.10 -39.18 28.57
N ALA A 374 -41.45 -37.89 28.68
CA ALA A 374 -41.54 -37.12 29.94
C ALA A 374 -43.04 -36.86 30.29
N PRO A 375 -43.45 -36.19 31.40
CA PRO A 375 -42.70 -35.62 32.54
C PRO A 375 -43.32 -35.92 33.94
N ARG A 376 -42.82 -35.27 35.02
CA ARG A 376 -43.56 -34.64 36.18
C ARG A 376 -42.94 -34.84 37.58
N THR A 377 -43.05 -33.79 38.39
CA THR A 377 -42.84 -33.65 39.86
C THR A 377 -44.08 -34.16 40.65
N PRO A 378 -44.00 -34.51 41.97
CA PRO A 378 -43.88 -33.52 43.05
C PRO A 378 -43.18 -33.91 44.39
N ALA A 379 -42.84 -32.86 45.17
CA ALA A 379 -42.76 -32.68 46.64
C ALA A 379 -42.25 -33.78 47.64
N GLU A 380 -41.21 -33.37 48.39
CA GLU A 380 -40.93 -33.45 49.86
C GLU A 380 -41.63 -34.46 50.80
N PRO A 381 -40.97 -34.90 51.91
CA PRO A 381 -40.85 -34.03 53.10
C PRO A 381 -39.56 -34.09 53.97
N ALA A 382 -39.25 -32.94 54.57
CA ALA A 382 -38.71 -32.68 55.93
C ALA A 382 -37.22 -32.93 56.31
N ARG A 383 -36.58 -31.83 56.77
CA ARG A 383 -35.71 -31.62 57.98
C ARG A 383 -34.58 -32.65 58.29
N VAL A 384 -33.40 -32.27 58.81
CA VAL A 384 -33.09 -31.35 59.94
C VAL A 384 -31.71 -30.68 59.79
N GLN A 385 -31.62 -29.41 60.22
CA GLN A 385 -30.42 -28.72 60.75
C GLN A 385 -30.76 -28.31 62.21
N PRO A 386 -29.80 -28.07 63.16
CA PRO A 386 -28.89 -26.91 63.08
C PRO A 386 -27.54 -27.06 63.85
N ALA A 387 -26.90 -25.92 64.15
CA ALA A 387 -25.60 -25.74 64.82
C ALA A 387 -25.59 -25.90 66.37
N GLY A 388 -24.40 -25.80 66.99
CA GLY A 388 -24.18 -25.81 68.45
C GLY A 388 -23.19 -24.72 68.95
N PRO A 389 -23.48 -23.99 70.06
CA PRO A 389 -22.64 -22.88 70.58
C PRO A 389 -22.03 -23.08 72.02
N LEU A 390 -21.31 -22.04 72.49
CA LEU A 390 -20.61 -21.78 73.78
C LEU A 390 -21.55 -21.54 75.01
N PRO A 391 -21.08 -21.28 76.28
CA PRO A 391 -19.81 -21.48 77.06
C PRO A 391 -20.09 -22.26 78.41
N PRO A 392 -19.83 -21.84 79.70
CA PRO A 392 -18.70 -21.15 80.41
C PRO A 392 -18.20 -21.74 81.79
N LYS A 393 -16.96 -21.36 82.20
CA LYS A 393 -16.37 -21.12 83.58
C LYS A 393 -16.65 -22.01 84.83
N GLY A 394 -15.57 -22.36 85.59
CA GLY A 394 -15.60 -22.73 87.03
C GLY A 394 -14.23 -23.13 87.66
N THR A 395 -14.03 -22.95 88.99
CA THR A 395 -12.88 -23.33 89.87
C THR A 395 -13.42 -23.73 91.28
N PRO A 396 -12.65 -24.18 92.33
CA PRO A 396 -11.22 -24.55 92.52
C PRO A 396 -11.12 -26.05 93.00
N PRO A 397 -10.39 -26.52 94.06
CA PRO A 397 -9.11 -26.19 94.76
C PRO A 397 -8.15 -27.41 95.01
N GLY A 398 -7.05 -27.24 95.79
CA GLY A 398 -6.61 -28.23 96.82
C GLY A 398 -5.22 -28.91 96.76
N ASP A 399 -4.29 -28.44 97.61
CA ASP A 399 -3.20 -29.10 98.39
C ASP A 399 -2.39 -30.36 97.96
N SER A 400 -1.09 -30.36 98.36
CA SER A 400 -0.20 -31.47 98.80
C SER A 400 1.11 -31.74 98.02
N ALA A 401 2.10 -32.31 98.72
CA ALA A 401 3.50 -32.60 98.30
C ALA A 401 3.73 -34.15 98.24
N PRO A 402 4.93 -34.81 98.41
CA PRO A 402 6.29 -34.36 98.84
C PRO A 402 7.51 -34.98 98.08
N GLY A 403 8.74 -34.69 98.57
CA GLY A 403 9.99 -35.44 98.31
C GLY A 403 10.91 -34.88 97.21
N ASP A 404 12.24 -34.98 97.27
CA ASP A 404 13.16 -35.31 98.39
C ASP A 404 14.56 -34.67 98.17
N ALA A 405 15.49 -34.81 99.12
CA ALA A 405 16.80 -34.13 99.24
C ALA A 405 17.98 -34.98 98.64
N PRO A 406 19.31 -34.74 98.85
CA PRO A 406 19.98 -33.78 99.78
C PRO A 406 21.35 -33.11 99.41
N ARG A 407 21.75 -32.14 100.26
CA ARG A 407 23.14 -31.80 100.75
C ARG A 407 24.15 -31.07 99.82
N PRO A 408 25.24 -30.45 100.36
CA PRO A 408 25.56 -30.12 101.78
C PRO A 408 26.08 -28.68 102.10
N THR A 409 25.74 -28.22 103.32
CA THR A 409 26.50 -27.36 104.28
C THR A 409 27.41 -26.18 103.87
N GLY A 410 27.18 -25.01 104.50
CA GLY A 410 28.19 -23.96 104.75
C GLY A 410 27.69 -22.92 105.78
N ALA A 411 28.51 -22.54 106.76
CA ALA A 411 28.23 -21.54 107.80
C ALA A 411 29.15 -20.29 107.62
N THR A 412 29.02 -19.12 108.27
CA THR A 412 28.32 -18.72 109.52
C THR A 412 28.10 -17.17 109.54
N ALA A 413 27.48 -16.65 110.62
CA ALA A 413 27.58 -15.28 111.19
C ALA A 413 26.49 -14.22 110.84
N HIS A 414 26.15 -13.44 111.89
CA HIS A 414 25.27 -12.26 111.90
C HIS A 414 26.06 -11.05 112.48
N PRO A 415 25.64 -9.79 112.22
CA PRO A 415 24.76 -9.10 113.18
C PRO A 415 23.66 -8.20 112.54
N ARG A 416 22.66 -7.80 113.34
CA ARG A 416 21.68 -6.74 113.04
C ARG A 416 22.22 -5.36 113.47
N PRO A 417 21.71 -4.24 112.92
CA PRO A 417 20.76 -3.45 113.74
C PRO A 417 19.67 -2.63 112.99
N ALA A 418 18.53 -2.47 113.68
CA ALA A 418 17.60 -1.32 113.72
C ALA A 418 16.92 -0.74 112.43
N PRO A 419 15.64 -0.29 112.51
CA PRO A 419 14.88 0.24 111.36
C PRO A 419 14.91 1.78 111.22
N ARG A 420 14.76 2.29 110.00
CA ARG A 420 14.38 3.69 109.73
C ARG A 420 13.41 3.81 108.54
N ARG A 421 12.25 4.43 108.76
CA ARG A 421 11.34 4.91 107.69
C ARG A 421 11.95 6.14 107.01
N ARG A 422 11.85 6.28 105.68
CA ARG A 422 11.85 7.61 105.02
C ARG A 422 11.31 7.63 103.58
N ALA A 423 10.36 8.56 103.36
CA ALA A 423 10.00 9.27 102.13
C ALA A 423 10.13 8.60 100.74
N SER A 424 8.99 8.50 100.05
CA SER A 424 8.87 8.14 98.64
C SER A 424 9.52 9.16 97.69
N ARG A 425 10.47 8.71 96.85
CA ARG A 425 11.01 9.49 95.71
C ARG A 425 10.56 8.97 94.32
N GLY A 426 9.66 7.99 94.29
CA GLY A 426 9.15 7.34 93.07
C GLY A 426 8.74 8.28 91.91
N PRO A 427 7.90 9.32 92.12
CA PRO A 427 7.41 10.13 90.99
C PRO A 427 8.51 10.96 90.32
N LEU A 428 9.50 11.46 91.07
CA LEU A 428 10.59 12.26 90.48
C LEU A 428 11.47 11.43 89.54
N LEU A 429 11.72 10.17 89.91
CA LEU A 429 12.54 9.26 89.11
C LEU A 429 11.75 8.79 87.86
N LEU A 430 10.44 8.58 87.98
CA LEU A 430 9.55 8.33 86.84
C LEU A 430 9.54 9.51 85.84
N VAL A 431 9.43 10.76 86.33
CA VAL A 431 9.49 11.95 85.47
C VAL A 431 10.85 12.08 84.76
N LEU A 432 11.96 11.80 85.45
CA LEU A 432 13.29 11.80 84.84
C LEU A 432 13.42 10.74 83.73
N VAL A 433 12.92 9.53 83.96
CA VAL A 433 12.90 8.46 82.94
C VAL A 433 12.03 8.85 81.75
N LEU A 434 10.82 9.39 81.99
CA LEU A 434 9.94 9.87 80.92
C LEU A 434 10.61 10.96 80.08
N LEU A 435 11.27 11.94 80.71
CA LEU A 435 11.96 13.02 80.02
C LEU A 435 13.17 12.51 79.22
N LEU A 436 13.96 11.58 79.77
CA LEU A 436 15.05 10.94 79.04
C LEU A 436 14.56 10.09 77.87
N THR A 437 13.45 9.36 78.02
CA THR A 437 12.84 8.62 76.89
C THR A 437 12.23 9.55 75.84
N ALA A 438 11.65 10.69 76.23
CA ALA A 438 11.16 11.69 75.30
C ALA A 438 12.33 12.32 74.51
N LEU A 439 13.44 12.64 75.19
CA LEU A 439 14.64 13.18 74.56
C LEU A 439 15.33 12.16 73.64
N ALA A 440 15.38 10.88 74.03
CA ALA A 440 15.91 9.80 73.21
C ALA A 440 15.01 9.50 71.98
N SER A 441 13.69 9.52 72.15
CA SER A 441 12.73 9.40 71.04
C SER A 441 12.80 10.59 70.09
N TYR A 442 12.92 11.82 70.61
CA TYR A 442 13.11 13.03 69.81
C TYR A 442 14.45 12.99 69.04
N GLY A 443 15.55 12.60 69.71
CA GLY A 443 16.84 12.40 69.07
C GLY A 443 16.82 11.32 68.00
N GLY A 444 16.18 10.18 68.26
CA GLY A 444 15.99 9.11 67.28
C GLY A 444 15.15 9.54 66.07
N TRP A 445 14.09 10.32 66.30
CA TRP A 445 13.26 10.91 65.24
C TRP A 445 14.05 11.92 64.39
N TRP A 446 14.82 12.81 65.03
CA TRP A 446 15.66 13.82 64.39
C TRP A 446 16.79 13.19 63.54
N PHE A 447 17.49 12.18 64.06
CA PHE A 447 18.57 11.50 63.34
C PHE A 447 18.07 10.50 62.28
N GLY A 448 16.91 9.87 62.50
CA GLY A 448 16.42 8.76 61.68
C GLY A 448 15.43 9.14 60.58
N ILE A 449 14.50 10.07 60.84
CA ILE A 449 13.34 10.33 59.95
C ILE A 449 13.26 11.81 59.53
N GLY A 450 13.44 12.76 60.45
CA GLY A 450 13.10 14.16 60.22
C GLY A 450 14.01 14.96 59.26
N ARG A 451 15.23 14.47 58.97
CA ARG A 451 16.26 15.22 58.22
C ARG A 451 16.46 14.82 56.75
N TYR A 452 15.69 13.84 56.27
CA TYR A 452 15.84 13.29 54.92
C TYR A 452 14.56 13.46 54.11
N THR A 453 14.69 14.03 52.92
CA THR A 453 13.64 14.14 51.91
C THR A 453 13.95 13.22 50.73
N ALA A 454 12.94 12.88 49.92
CA ALA A 454 13.11 12.07 48.72
C ALA A 454 13.03 12.96 47.49
N SER A 455 14.04 12.89 46.62
CA SER A 455 14.09 13.68 45.38
C SER A 455 12.83 13.46 44.53
N PRO A 456 11.98 14.47 44.30
CA PRO A 456 10.75 14.31 43.54
C PRO A 456 11.05 14.13 42.04
N GLY A 457 10.22 13.33 41.34
CA GLY A 457 10.33 13.20 39.89
C GLY A 457 9.98 14.52 39.18
N VAL A 458 10.98 15.17 38.58
CA VAL A 458 10.84 16.45 37.84
C VAL A 458 11.19 16.36 36.34
N ILE A 459 11.58 15.18 35.84
CA ILE A 459 11.80 14.94 34.41
C ILE A 459 10.52 15.25 33.62
N ASN A 460 10.65 15.85 32.44
CA ASN A 460 9.56 16.37 31.60
C ASN A 460 8.71 17.51 32.22
N LEU A 461 9.06 18.06 33.39
CA LEU A 461 8.49 19.32 33.87
C LEU A 461 9.29 20.51 33.31
N SER A 462 8.62 21.65 33.13
CA SER A 462 9.29 22.94 32.88
C SER A 462 10.13 23.35 34.10
N VAL A 463 11.18 24.17 33.91
CA VAL A 463 12.09 24.58 35.00
C VAL A 463 11.33 25.11 36.23
N GLY A 464 10.42 26.08 36.08
CA GLY A 464 9.64 26.62 37.21
C GLY A 464 8.69 25.62 37.88
N ALA A 465 8.23 24.59 37.15
CA ALA A 465 7.43 23.50 37.73
C ALA A 465 8.28 22.42 38.41
N ALA A 466 9.54 22.26 37.99
CA ALA A 466 10.54 21.45 38.68
C ALA A 466 11.01 22.13 39.98
N GLU A 467 11.30 23.44 39.89
CA GLU A 467 11.71 24.34 40.97
C GLU A 467 10.69 24.34 42.11
N ALA A 468 9.45 24.76 41.86
CA ALA A 468 8.39 24.77 42.88
C ALA A 468 8.13 23.39 43.51
N LYS A 469 8.37 22.29 42.77
CA LYS A 469 8.22 20.91 43.25
C LYS A 469 9.40 20.45 44.12
N LEU A 470 10.60 20.97 43.86
CA LEU A 470 11.80 20.77 44.68
C LEU A 470 11.75 21.64 45.95
N GLU A 471 11.35 22.91 45.84
CA GLU A 471 11.10 23.79 47.00
C GLU A 471 10.08 23.16 47.97
N THR A 472 8.97 22.64 47.45
CA THR A 472 7.96 21.91 48.23
C THR A 472 8.52 20.67 48.93
N ALA A 473 9.57 20.05 48.38
CA ALA A 473 10.28 18.93 48.99
C ALA A 473 11.45 19.35 49.92
N GLY A 474 11.73 20.66 50.04
CA GLY A 474 12.86 21.19 50.80
C GLY A 474 14.21 21.00 50.10
N LEU A 475 14.24 21.14 48.77
CA LEU A 475 15.42 20.98 47.90
C LEU A 475 15.60 22.20 46.99
N GLU A 476 16.83 22.48 46.60
CA GLU A 476 17.18 23.56 45.67
C GLU A 476 17.37 23.00 44.24
N LEU A 477 17.17 23.82 43.21
CA LEU A 477 17.39 23.46 41.81
C LEU A 477 18.58 24.26 41.25
N ASP A 478 19.51 23.59 40.56
CA ASP A 478 20.58 24.23 39.80
C ASP A 478 20.60 23.77 38.34
N VAL A 479 20.69 24.70 37.38
CA VAL A 479 20.65 24.42 35.94
C VAL A 479 22.07 24.29 35.39
N THR A 480 22.71 23.16 35.65
CA THR A 480 24.12 22.93 35.31
C THR A 480 24.40 22.87 33.80
N ALA A 481 23.43 22.46 32.98
CA ALA A 481 23.60 22.40 31.53
C ALA A 481 22.29 22.60 30.74
N ARG A 482 22.43 22.95 29.46
CA ARG A 482 21.33 23.00 28.48
C ARG A 482 21.71 22.23 27.22
N GLU A 483 21.06 21.10 26.99
CA GLU A 483 21.33 20.13 25.90
C GLU A 483 20.13 20.08 24.93
N PHE A 484 20.31 19.64 23.69
CA PHE A 484 19.18 19.37 22.78
C PHE A 484 18.57 18.00 23.06
N SER A 485 17.28 17.83 22.77
CA SER A 485 16.56 16.57 22.94
C SER A 485 15.41 16.43 21.96
N GLU A 486 15.37 15.30 21.24
CA GLU A 486 14.27 14.98 20.34
C GLU A 486 12.98 14.55 21.06
N THR A 487 13.06 14.24 22.36
CA THR A 487 11.92 13.72 23.16
C THR A 487 11.42 14.68 24.23
N VAL A 488 12.23 15.65 24.66
CA VAL A 488 11.92 16.56 25.78
C VAL A 488 11.71 17.99 25.25
N PRO A 489 10.53 18.62 25.45
CA PRO A 489 10.25 19.98 24.99
C PRO A 489 11.23 21.03 25.52
N ALA A 490 11.47 22.09 24.73
CA ALA A 490 12.34 23.20 25.13
C ALA A 490 11.90 23.81 26.47
N GLY A 491 12.84 24.09 27.36
CA GLY A 491 12.59 24.60 28.71
C GLY A 491 12.14 23.54 29.73
N SER A 492 12.12 22.24 29.37
CA SER A 492 11.80 21.13 30.28
C SER A 492 13.03 20.32 30.68
N VAL A 493 13.00 19.69 31.86
CA VAL A 493 14.11 18.92 32.42
C VAL A 493 14.27 17.57 31.70
N ILE A 494 15.46 17.33 31.15
CA ILE A 494 15.86 16.06 30.52
C ILE A 494 16.25 15.02 31.57
N ARG A 495 17.13 15.40 32.50
CA ARG A 495 17.72 14.52 33.52
C ARG A 495 18.11 15.32 34.76
N THR A 496 18.17 14.65 35.90
CA THR A 496 18.61 15.25 37.17
C THR A 496 19.77 14.48 37.79
N ARG A 497 20.55 15.15 38.65
CA ARG A 497 21.44 14.51 39.61
C ARG A 497 21.26 15.13 41.00
N PRO A 498 21.04 14.32 42.06
CA PRO A 498 20.75 12.89 42.02
C PRO A 498 19.42 12.54 41.33
N GLU A 499 19.20 11.26 41.03
CA GLU A 499 17.98 10.78 40.37
C GLU A 499 16.76 10.83 41.31
N ALA A 500 15.56 10.80 40.72
CA ALA A 500 14.30 10.77 41.47
C ALA A 500 14.23 9.57 42.44
N GLY A 501 13.73 9.79 43.64
CA GLY A 501 13.72 8.80 44.73
C GLY A 501 15.01 8.75 45.57
N SER A 502 16.08 9.44 45.17
CA SER A 502 17.29 9.58 45.99
C SER A 502 16.97 10.21 47.35
N ARG A 503 17.56 9.68 48.42
CA ARG A 503 17.46 10.26 49.77
C ARG A 503 18.45 11.41 49.92
N LEU A 504 17.93 12.62 50.03
CA LEU A 504 18.70 13.86 50.14
C LEU A 504 18.49 14.49 51.52
N VAL A 505 19.46 15.28 51.97
CA VAL A 505 19.29 16.11 53.16
C VAL A 505 18.44 17.33 52.78
N GLN A 506 17.65 17.86 53.70
CA GLN A 506 16.93 19.12 53.48
C GLN A 506 17.92 20.26 53.17
N GLY A 507 17.63 21.06 52.14
CA GLY A 507 18.54 22.09 51.60
C GLY A 507 19.63 21.55 50.67
N ALA A 508 19.51 20.31 50.17
CA ALA A 508 20.39 19.80 49.14
C ALA A 508 19.97 20.28 47.74
N THR A 509 20.97 20.64 46.93
CA THR A 509 20.79 21.02 45.52
C THR A 509 20.60 19.80 44.63
N VAL A 510 19.71 19.91 43.64
CA VAL A 510 19.52 18.95 42.56
C VAL A 510 19.93 19.62 41.25
N GLU A 511 21.00 19.10 40.64
CA GLU A 511 21.44 19.50 39.30
C GLU A 511 20.38 19.07 38.28
N VAL A 512 19.98 19.96 37.38
CA VAL A 512 19.06 19.65 36.28
C VAL A 512 19.67 20.05 34.94
N VAL A 513 19.54 19.15 33.96
CA VAL A 513 19.87 19.45 32.56
C VAL A 513 18.58 19.77 31.82
N VAL A 514 18.52 20.96 31.21
CA VAL A 514 17.29 21.49 30.59
C VAL A 514 17.36 21.39 29.08
N SER A 515 16.27 20.98 28.44
CA SER A 515 16.17 20.87 26.99
C SER A 515 16.18 22.23 26.31
N ARG A 516 16.98 22.36 25.25
CA ARG A 516 16.91 23.43 24.24
C ARG A 516 15.82 23.18 23.19
N GLY A 517 15.17 22.00 23.25
CA GLY A 517 14.27 21.50 22.21
C GLY A 517 14.98 20.54 21.24
N GLN A 518 14.29 20.26 20.14
CA GLN A 518 14.79 19.45 19.03
C GLN A 518 15.91 20.17 18.27
N GLU A 519 16.95 19.45 17.83
CA GLU A 519 18.09 20.03 17.07
C GLU A 519 17.76 20.03 15.57
N ARG A 520 17.74 21.20 14.93
CA ARG A 520 17.27 21.36 13.54
C ARG A 520 18.28 22.12 12.68
N TYR A 521 18.46 21.62 11.45
CA TYR A 521 19.32 22.18 10.41
C TYR A 521 18.50 22.37 9.14
N THR A 522 18.67 23.49 8.44
CA THR A 522 17.94 23.76 7.18
C THR A 522 18.67 23.17 5.99
N VAL A 523 17.94 22.59 5.04
CA VAL A 523 18.51 22.16 3.75
C VAL A 523 18.96 23.40 2.96
N PRO A 524 20.27 23.56 2.65
CA PRO A 524 20.76 24.74 1.94
C PRO A 524 20.37 24.74 0.45
N GLN A 525 20.64 25.84 -0.26
CA GLN A 525 20.31 25.95 -1.68
C GLN A 525 21.27 25.16 -2.57
N LEU A 526 20.91 23.89 -2.83
CA LEU A 526 21.69 22.94 -3.65
C LEU A 526 21.42 23.05 -5.17
N GLY A 527 20.29 23.64 -5.58
CA GLY A 527 19.92 23.75 -7.00
C GLY A 527 20.90 24.65 -7.78
N GLY A 528 21.32 24.22 -8.97
CA GLY A 528 22.27 24.96 -9.81
C GLY A 528 23.76 24.75 -9.48
N ARG A 529 24.09 24.00 -8.43
CA ARG A 529 25.49 23.71 -8.03
C ARG A 529 26.03 22.39 -8.59
N ARG A 530 27.36 22.26 -8.58
CA ARG A 530 28.08 21.00 -8.88
C ARG A 530 28.05 20.06 -7.67
N LEU A 531 28.18 18.76 -7.91
CA LEU A 531 28.11 17.74 -6.87
C LEU A 531 29.12 17.93 -5.72
N SER A 532 30.36 18.35 -6.02
CA SER A 532 31.40 18.56 -5.00
C SER A 532 31.05 19.67 -4.02
N GLU A 533 30.52 20.80 -4.50
CA GLU A 533 30.05 21.92 -3.64
C GLU A 533 28.94 21.48 -2.67
N ILE A 534 28.20 20.43 -3.03
CA ILE A 534 27.02 19.96 -2.29
C ILE A 534 27.40 19.01 -1.17
N GLU A 535 28.48 18.24 -1.33
CA GLU A 535 29.07 17.45 -0.25
C GLU A 535 29.59 18.37 0.87
N ASP A 536 30.30 19.45 0.50
CA ASP A 536 30.75 20.49 1.43
C ASP A 536 29.57 21.21 2.12
N LEU A 537 28.60 21.74 1.34
CA LEU A 537 27.45 22.48 1.88
C LEU A 537 26.54 21.63 2.79
N LEU A 538 26.41 20.33 2.52
CA LEU A 538 25.67 19.43 3.41
C LEU A 538 26.46 19.16 4.71
N ALA A 539 27.77 18.96 4.62
CA ALA A 539 28.63 18.77 5.79
C ALA A 539 28.64 20.01 6.71
N GLU A 540 28.73 21.23 6.16
CA GLU A 540 28.60 22.49 6.90
C GLU A 540 27.29 22.57 7.69
N ASN A 541 26.18 22.10 7.08
CA ASN A 541 24.86 22.08 7.69
C ASN A 541 24.59 20.81 8.51
N SER A 542 25.61 19.99 8.82
CA SER A 542 25.49 18.72 9.57
C SER A 542 24.46 17.73 8.99
N LEU A 543 24.24 17.79 7.67
CA LEU A 543 23.42 16.87 6.88
C LEU A 543 24.32 15.88 6.12
N THR A 544 23.74 14.81 5.58
CA THR A 544 24.49 13.78 4.84
C THR A 544 23.94 13.58 3.43
N LEU A 545 24.83 13.47 2.44
CA LEU A 545 24.45 13.07 1.08
C LEU A 545 24.26 11.54 1.06
N ARG A 546 23.07 11.06 0.67
CA ARG A 546 22.78 9.61 0.59
C ARG A 546 22.89 9.06 -0.82
N THR A 547 22.13 9.57 -1.79
CA THR A 547 22.10 9.03 -3.15
C THR A 547 22.06 10.11 -4.22
N VAL A 548 22.86 9.89 -5.28
CA VAL A 548 23.02 10.79 -6.43
C VAL A 548 22.37 10.16 -7.65
N THR A 549 21.05 10.34 -7.79
CA THR A 549 20.28 9.80 -8.91
C THR A 549 20.50 10.67 -10.15
N ARG A 550 20.90 10.07 -11.28
CA ARG A 550 21.16 10.81 -12.53
C ARG A 550 19.95 10.79 -13.46
N VAL A 551 19.42 11.95 -13.81
CA VAL A 551 18.22 12.14 -14.66
C VAL A 551 18.55 12.99 -15.89
N TRP A 552 17.85 12.80 -17.00
CA TRP A 552 17.92 13.76 -18.13
C TRP A 552 17.17 15.05 -17.76
N SER A 553 17.56 16.18 -18.35
CA SER A 553 16.92 17.48 -18.14
C SER A 553 17.27 18.44 -19.27
N GLU A 554 16.26 18.92 -20.00
CA GLU A 554 16.47 19.84 -21.13
C GLU A 554 16.98 21.23 -20.70
N THR A 555 16.73 21.63 -19.45
CA THR A 555 17.04 22.99 -18.95
C THR A 555 18.23 23.06 -17.99
N VAL A 556 18.74 21.91 -17.48
CA VAL A 556 19.81 21.88 -16.47
C VAL A 556 21.08 21.24 -17.06
N PRO A 557 22.22 21.95 -17.11
CA PRO A 557 23.47 21.41 -17.66
C PRO A 557 23.94 20.10 -17.01
N ARG A 558 24.61 19.24 -17.79
CA ARG A 558 25.19 17.98 -17.31
C ARG A 558 26.11 18.20 -16.10
N GLY A 559 25.88 17.42 -15.04
CA GLY A 559 26.64 17.49 -13.79
C GLY A 559 26.12 18.50 -12.75
N VAL A 560 25.08 19.26 -13.07
CA VAL A 560 24.42 20.22 -12.16
C VAL A 560 23.18 19.60 -11.51
N VAL A 561 22.86 19.99 -10.29
CA VAL A 561 21.68 19.50 -9.56
C VAL A 561 20.38 20.14 -10.04
N VAL A 562 19.45 19.26 -10.42
CA VAL A 562 18.06 19.57 -10.82
C VAL A 562 17.18 19.77 -9.59
N ARG A 563 17.28 18.88 -8.59
CA ARG A 563 16.45 18.90 -7.38
C ARG A 563 17.09 18.11 -6.23
N ALA A 564 16.88 18.58 -5.00
CA ALA A 564 17.13 17.84 -3.77
C ALA A 564 15.82 17.40 -3.11
N THR A 565 15.89 16.32 -2.32
CA THR A 565 14.81 15.80 -1.47
C THR A 565 15.42 15.45 -0.10
N PRO A 566 14.95 16.03 1.02
CA PRO A 566 13.93 17.08 1.15
C PRO A 566 14.28 18.39 0.42
N SER A 567 13.30 19.28 0.26
CA SER A 567 13.45 20.55 -0.45
C SER A 567 14.31 21.57 0.32
N VAL A 568 14.90 22.52 -0.42
CA VAL A 568 15.60 23.69 0.15
C VAL A 568 14.72 24.38 1.20
N GLY A 569 15.31 24.76 2.33
CA GLY A 569 14.62 25.39 3.46
C GLY A 569 13.88 24.43 4.39
N THR A 570 13.83 23.13 4.11
CA THR A 570 13.24 22.15 5.06
C THR A 570 14.13 22.03 6.30
N GLU A 571 13.55 22.11 7.50
CA GLU A 571 14.25 21.82 8.75
C GLU A 571 14.31 20.30 9.00
N LEU A 572 15.51 19.78 9.27
CA LEU A 572 15.78 18.35 9.47
C LEU A 572 16.59 18.11 10.75
N PRO A 573 16.44 16.95 11.42
CA PRO A 573 17.33 16.51 12.49
C PRO A 573 18.80 16.41 12.06
N ARG A 574 19.71 16.45 13.02
CA ARG A 574 21.15 16.23 12.78
C ARG A 574 21.44 14.92 12.04
N ALA A 575 22.42 14.94 11.14
CA ALA A 575 22.83 13.83 10.28
C ALA A 575 21.72 13.27 9.37
N SER A 576 20.62 14.00 9.19
CA SER A 576 19.58 13.62 8.22
C SER A 576 20.14 13.53 6.81
N VAL A 577 19.56 12.60 6.06
CA VAL A 577 19.92 12.33 4.66
C VAL A 577 19.25 13.31 3.71
N VAL A 578 19.99 13.69 2.67
CA VAL A 578 19.48 14.42 1.51
C VAL A 578 19.82 13.60 0.26
N ASP A 579 18.80 13.32 -0.55
CA ASP A 579 18.91 12.64 -1.84
C ASP A 579 18.85 13.67 -2.98
N VAL A 580 19.71 13.51 -3.97
CA VAL A 580 20.04 14.55 -4.93
C VAL A 580 19.89 14.04 -6.36
N LYS A 581 19.13 14.77 -7.19
CA LYS A 581 18.96 14.48 -8.62
C LYS A 581 19.89 15.36 -9.46
N VAL A 582 20.90 14.76 -10.07
CA VAL A 582 21.89 15.42 -10.95
C VAL A 582 21.49 15.25 -12.42
N SER A 583 21.62 16.30 -13.22
CA SER A 583 21.37 16.26 -14.66
C SER A 583 22.45 15.47 -15.41
N LYS A 584 22.02 14.63 -16.34
CA LYS A 584 22.86 14.02 -17.38
C LYS A 584 23.07 14.94 -18.59
N GLY A 585 22.31 16.04 -18.69
CA GLY A 585 22.14 16.87 -19.89
C GLY A 585 20.76 16.66 -20.53
N ARG A 586 20.56 17.23 -21.74
CA ARG A 586 19.42 16.92 -22.63
C ARG A 586 19.38 15.41 -22.94
N GLU A 587 18.19 14.86 -23.15
CA GLU A 587 18.01 13.46 -23.55
C GLU A 587 18.36 13.27 -25.04
N PRO A 588 19.40 12.51 -25.40
CA PRO A 588 19.70 12.22 -26.80
C PRO A 588 18.67 11.23 -27.37
N ILE A 589 18.17 11.52 -28.57
CA ILE A 589 17.13 10.77 -29.26
C ILE A 589 17.61 10.46 -30.67
N ASP A 590 17.52 9.20 -31.08
CA ASP A 590 17.89 8.79 -32.44
C ASP A 590 16.93 9.38 -33.48
N VAL A 591 17.48 10.06 -34.48
CA VAL A 591 16.78 10.53 -35.68
C VAL A 591 16.85 9.41 -36.73
N PRO A 592 15.74 8.71 -37.02
CA PRO A 592 15.72 7.68 -38.05
C PRO A 592 15.74 8.30 -39.45
N ASP A 593 16.31 7.58 -40.42
CA ASP A 593 16.14 7.87 -41.84
C ASP A 593 14.69 7.54 -42.27
N LEU A 594 13.99 8.54 -42.80
CA LEU A 594 12.60 8.44 -43.26
C LEU A 594 12.46 8.70 -44.78
N THR A 595 13.55 8.71 -45.53
CA THR A 595 13.53 8.83 -46.99
C THR A 595 12.68 7.74 -47.66
N GLY A 596 12.02 8.09 -48.76
CA GLY A 596 11.07 7.23 -49.48
C GLY A 596 9.77 6.89 -48.75
N ARG A 597 9.61 7.25 -47.47
CA ARG A 597 8.35 7.11 -46.71
C ARG A 597 7.37 8.23 -47.11
N ARG A 598 6.09 8.08 -46.76
CA ARG A 598 5.09 9.16 -46.93
C ARG A 598 5.36 10.29 -45.93
N ALA A 599 5.35 11.54 -46.38
CA ALA A 599 5.69 12.71 -45.57
C ALA A 599 4.88 12.79 -44.26
N GLU A 600 3.55 12.73 -44.38
CA GLU A 600 2.59 12.68 -43.26
C GLU A 600 2.92 11.61 -42.19
N ARG A 601 3.52 10.47 -42.59
CA ARG A 601 3.95 9.41 -41.64
C ARG A 601 5.34 9.63 -41.08
N ALA A 602 6.21 10.36 -41.79
CA ALA A 602 7.53 10.75 -41.32
C ALA A 602 7.42 11.85 -40.26
N GLU A 603 6.65 12.90 -40.54
CA GLU A 603 6.25 13.95 -39.59
C GLU A 603 5.68 13.35 -38.30
N GLN A 604 4.59 12.57 -38.38
CA GLN A 604 3.97 11.88 -37.23
C GLN A 604 4.89 10.91 -36.46
N ARG A 605 6.06 10.56 -37.02
CA ARG A 605 7.10 9.79 -36.33
C ARG A 605 8.07 10.72 -35.62
N LEU A 606 8.54 11.79 -36.26
CA LEU A 606 9.46 12.78 -35.69
C LEU A 606 8.80 13.61 -34.57
N THR A 607 7.59 14.13 -34.75
CA THR A 607 6.84 14.86 -33.72
C THR A 607 6.58 13.99 -32.48
N ARG A 608 6.43 12.67 -32.67
CA ARG A 608 6.24 11.69 -31.57
C ARG A 608 7.51 11.36 -30.82
N LEU A 609 8.66 11.37 -31.50
CA LEU A 609 9.97 11.34 -30.84
C LEU A 609 10.19 12.66 -30.08
N GLY A 610 9.68 13.77 -30.61
CA GLY A 610 9.65 15.09 -30.00
C GLY A 610 10.56 16.11 -30.70
N PHE A 611 10.83 15.91 -31.99
CA PHE A 611 11.48 16.89 -32.85
C PHE A 611 10.44 17.89 -33.39
N GLU A 612 10.91 19.10 -33.70
CA GLU A 612 10.19 20.03 -34.56
C GLU A 612 10.42 19.62 -36.02
N VAL A 613 9.43 19.81 -36.90
CA VAL A 613 9.48 19.29 -38.28
C VAL A 613 9.18 20.41 -39.25
N ASP A 614 10.19 20.78 -40.03
CA ASP A 614 10.06 21.74 -41.12
C ASP A 614 9.82 20.97 -42.43
N LEU A 615 8.82 21.41 -43.21
CA LEU A 615 8.46 20.78 -44.49
C LEU A 615 8.82 21.71 -45.65
N SER A 616 9.60 21.19 -46.59
CA SER A 616 9.90 21.82 -47.88
C SER A 616 9.43 20.93 -49.03
N GLU A 617 9.16 21.52 -50.20
CA GLU A 617 8.56 20.81 -51.36
C GLU A 617 9.44 20.98 -52.61
N GLU A 618 9.78 19.87 -53.26
CA GLU A 618 10.60 19.84 -54.48
C GLU A 618 10.04 18.82 -55.50
N ASN A 619 10.30 19.05 -56.79
CA ASN A 619 9.94 18.10 -57.85
C ASN A 619 10.96 16.96 -57.93
N SER A 620 10.51 15.73 -58.19
CA SER A 620 11.37 14.57 -58.36
C SER A 620 10.88 13.64 -59.47
N ALA A 621 11.71 13.44 -60.49
CA ALA A 621 11.42 12.51 -61.58
C ALA A 621 11.39 11.03 -61.15
N THR A 622 11.97 10.68 -60.00
CA THR A 622 12.14 9.29 -59.55
C THR A 622 11.31 8.92 -58.32
N VAL A 623 10.85 9.89 -57.53
CA VAL A 623 10.06 9.64 -56.30
C VAL A 623 8.63 10.13 -56.47
N PRO A 624 7.60 9.27 -56.31
CA PRO A 624 6.21 9.68 -56.36
C PRO A 624 5.82 10.75 -55.34
N GLU A 625 4.84 11.58 -55.71
CA GLU A 625 4.21 12.63 -54.90
C GLU A 625 3.91 12.21 -53.45
N GLY A 626 4.05 13.14 -52.50
CA GLY A 626 3.71 12.95 -51.08
C GLY A 626 4.68 12.05 -50.30
N ARG A 627 5.89 11.83 -50.83
CA ARG A 627 6.98 11.07 -50.18
C ARG A 627 8.19 11.93 -49.90
N VAL A 628 8.90 11.61 -48.83
CA VAL A 628 10.17 12.25 -48.46
C VAL A 628 11.25 11.88 -49.48
N ILE A 629 11.88 12.89 -50.09
CA ILE A 629 13.05 12.72 -50.99
C ILE A 629 14.36 13.02 -50.27
N GLY A 630 14.34 13.94 -49.31
CA GLY A 630 15.50 14.38 -48.52
C GLY A 630 15.11 14.63 -47.07
N GLN A 631 16.09 14.52 -46.17
CA GLN A 631 15.93 14.76 -44.74
C GLN A 631 17.25 15.30 -44.19
N ASP A 632 17.20 16.35 -43.36
CA ASP A 632 18.35 16.82 -42.58
C ASP A 632 17.99 17.00 -41.10
N PRO A 633 18.70 16.35 -40.14
CA PRO A 633 19.76 15.36 -40.33
C PRO A 633 19.24 14.04 -40.90
N SER A 634 19.86 13.58 -41.99
CA SER A 634 19.52 12.31 -42.67
C SER A 634 19.61 11.07 -41.78
N LYS A 635 20.50 11.09 -40.78
CA LYS A 635 20.60 10.13 -39.67
C LYS A 635 21.48 10.69 -38.56
N GLY A 636 21.20 10.32 -37.31
CA GLY A 636 22.08 10.64 -36.17
C GLY A 636 21.35 10.69 -34.84
N THR A 637 21.92 11.39 -33.87
CA THR A 637 21.30 11.69 -32.57
C THR A 637 21.01 13.18 -32.46
N GLY A 638 19.74 13.55 -32.29
CA GLY A 638 19.32 14.90 -31.92
C GLY A 638 18.81 14.95 -30.50
N PHE A 639 18.16 16.06 -30.13
CA PHE A 639 17.50 16.24 -28.84
C PHE A 639 16.05 16.74 -29.03
N ARG A 640 15.25 16.66 -27.97
CA ARG A 640 13.84 17.09 -27.99
C ARG A 640 13.73 18.59 -28.26
N GLY A 641 12.95 18.97 -29.28
CA GLY A 641 12.81 20.36 -29.74
C GLY A 641 13.95 20.85 -30.64
N ASP A 642 14.80 19.97 -31.16
CA ASP A 642 15.64 20.31 -32.31
C ASP A 642 14.79 20.16 -33.61
N PRO A 643 15.01 21.00 -34.63
CA PRO A 643 14.32 20.89 -35.91
C PRO A 643 14.90 19.76 -36.77
N VAL A 644 14.04 19.17 -37.61
CA VAL A 644 14.40 18.21 -38.66
C VAL A 644 13.66 18.62 -39.93
N GLU A 645 14.39 18.93 -41.00
CA GLU A 645 13.79 19.25 -42.29
C GLU A 645 13.44 17.96 -43.04
N LEU A 646 12.25 17.93 -43.67
CA LEU A 646 11.82 16.92 -44.62
C LEU A 646 11.47 17.56 -45.97
N VAL A 647 12.23 17.21 -47.00
CA VAL A 647 11.94 17.59 -48.39
C VAL A 647 10.95 16.59 -48.97
N VAL A 648 9.80 17.06 -49.44
CA VAL A 648 8.68 16.26 -49.95
C VAL A 648 8.59 16.34 -51.48
N SER A 649 8.40 15.19 -52.13
CA SER A 649 8.19 15.13 -53.58
C SER A 649 6.83 15.70 -53.98
N LEU A 650 6.83 16.62 -54.93
CA LEU A 650 5.67 17.00 -55.75
C LEU A 650 5.47 16.07 -56.96
N GLY A 651 6.34 15.07 -57.14
CA GLY A 651 6.38 14.21 -58.33
C GLY A 651 7.20 14.82 -59.48
N PRO A 652 7.13 14.23 -60.69
CA PRO A 652 7.79 14.80 -61.88
C PRO A 652 7.11 16.10 -62.31
N VAL A 653 7.88 17.00 -62.93
CA VAL A 653 7.31 18.16 -63.64
C VAL A 653 6.46 17.64 -64.79
N MET A 654 5.19 18.05 -64.85
CA MET A 654 4.21 17.59 -65.84
C MET A 654 4.01 18.66 -66.92
N VAL A 655 4.39 18.34 -68.16
CA VAL A 655 4.31 19.23 -69.33
C VAL A 655 3.17 18.78 -70.23
N GLN A 656 2.40 19.73 -70.78
CA GLN A 656 1.29 19.42 -71.70
C GLN A 656 1.82 19.14 -73.11
N VAL A 657 1.38 18.03 -73.72
CA VAL A 657 1.70 17.71 -75.12
C VAL A 657 0.71 18.44 -76.04
N PRO A 658 1.17 19.39 -76.88
CA PRO A 658 0.29 20.10 -77.81
C PRO A 658 -0.22 19.19 -78.93
N ASP A 659 -1.14 19.69 -79.75
CA ASP A 659 -1.54 19.00 -80.97
C ASP A 659 -0.43 19.09 -82.02
N LEU A 660 0.23 17.97 -82.31
CA LEU A 660 1.30 17.88 -83.32
C LEU A 660 0.75 17.52 -84.71
N ARG A 661 -0.53 17.16 -84.82
CA ARG A 661 -1.14 16.75 -86.10
C ARG A 661 -1.07 17.88 -87.12
N THR A 662 -0.84 17.52 -88.39
CA THR A 662 -0.70 18.43 -89.55
C THR A 662 0.53 19.33 -89.58
N LYS A 663 1.37 19.33 -88.54
CA LYS A 663 2.70 19.98 -88.54
C LYS A 663 3.75 19.09 -89.23
N SER A 664 4.83 19.69 -89.70
CA SER A 664 6.01 18.94 -90.16
C SER A 664 6.76 18.31 -88.99
N VAL A 665 7.63 17.33 -89.27
CA VAL A 665 8.52 16.73 -88.26
C VAL A 665 9.43 17.77 -87.62
N ASP A 666 9.98 18.71 -88.41
CA ASP A 666 10.91 19.72 -87.88
C ASP A 666 10.21 20.71 -86.93
N GLU A 667 8.99 21.15 -87.28
CA GLU A 667 8.15 21.99 -86.40
C GLU A 667 7.75 21.24 -85.13
N ALA A 668 7.28 19.99 -85.26
CA ALA A 668 6.88 19.16 -84.12
C ALA A 668 8.06 18.76 -83.22
N THR A 669 9.28 18.69 -83.77
CA THR A 669 10.51 18.47 -83.00
C THR A 669 10.83 19.71 -82.18
N ALA A 670 10.90 20.89 -82.81
CA ALA A 670 11.22 22.14 -82.11
C ALA A 670 10.21 22.47 -81.00
N GLU A 671 8.92 22.23 -81.23
CA GLU A 671 7.85 22.48 -80.25
C GLU A 671 7.86 21.48 -79.08
N LEU A 672 8.37 20.26 -79.27
CA LEU A 672 8.61 19.30 -78.17
C LEU A 672 9.92 19.60 -77.44
N GLU A 673 10.99 19.99 -78.15
CA GLU A 673 12.28 20.36 -77.55
C GLU A 673 12.17 21.62 -76.68
N GLU A 674 11.39 22.63 -77.09
CA GLU A 674 11.07 23.82 -76.26
C GLU A 674 10.28 23.45 -74.98
N LEU A 675 9.56 22.33 -75.01
CA LEU A 675 8.81 21.77 -73.88
C LEU A 675 9.60 20.70 -73.08
N GLY A 676 10.88 20.46 -73.41
CA GLY A 676 11.70 19.47 -72.70
C GLY A 676 11.27 18.02 -72.93
N LEU A 677 10.62 17.72 -74.07
CA LEU A 677 10.12 16.39 -74.44
C LEU A 677 10.91 15.82 -75.62
N GLU A 678 11.13 14.51 -75.62
CA GLU A 678 11.78 13.82 -76.75
C GLU A 678 10.76 13.45 -77.84
N ILE A 679 11.20 13.39 -79.10
CA ILE A 679 10.36 12.94 -80.22
C ILE A 679 10.85 11.59 -80.79
N ALA A 680 9.92 10.65 -80.99
CA ALA A 680 10.18 9.38 -81.68
C ALA A 680 9.37 9.28 -82.98
N VAL A 681 10.04 9.39 -84.13
CA VAL A 681 9.38 9.38 -85.44
C VAL A 681 9.25 7.94 -85.99
N ARG A 682 8.00 7.53 -86.25
CA ARG A 682 7.67 6.30 -87.01
C ARG A 682 7.15 6.64 -88.40
N ARG A 683 7.58 5.89 -89.41
CA ARG A 683 6.96 5.91 -90.75
C ARG A 683 5.77 4.96 -90.79
N THR A 684 4.69 5.39 -91.43
CA THR A 684 3.48 4.58 -91.65
C THR A 684 3.68 3.61 -92.82
N ASP A 685 2.92 2.52 -92.89
CA ASP A 685 2.96 1.54 -93.99
C ASP A 685 2.67 2.16 -95.38
N LEU A 686 2.02 3.33 -95.40
CA LEU A 686 1.75 4.15 -96.59
C LEU A 686 2.59 5.43 -96.57
N TYR A 687 3.92 5.32 -96.38
CA TYR A 687 4.84 6.45 -96.47
C TYR A 687 4.96 6.90 -97.94
N ILE A 688 4.40 8.07 -98.24
CA ILE A 688 4.43 8.75 -99.54
C ILE A 688 5.55 9.80 -99.61
N GLY A 689 6.27 10.05 -98.52
CA GLY A 689 7.44 10.92 -98.47
C GLY A 689 7.11 12.36 -98.09
N LEU A 690 6.02 12.60 -97.34
CA LEU A 690 5.77 13.87 -96.68
C LEU A 690 6.07 13.68 -95.19
N ASP A 691 7.09 14.36 -94.68
CA ASP A 691 7.45 14.30 -93.26
C ASP A 691 6.50 15.21 -92.44
N THR A 692 5.21 14.86 -92.45
CA THR A 692 4.07 15.52 -91.81
C THR A 692 3.40 14.56 -90.84
N VAL A 693 3.10 15.02 -89.63
CA VAL A 693 2.54 14.19 -88.55
C VAL A 693 1.04 13.96 -88.77
N VAL A 694 0.65 12.68 -88.92
CA VAL A 694 -0.75 12.25 -89.07
C VAL A 694 -1.33 11.71 -87.76
N ARG A 695 -0.47 11.15 -86.90
CA ARG A 695 -0.85 10.58 -85.60
C ARG A 695 0.23 10.84 -84.57
N GLN A 696 -0.19 11.06 -83.33
CA GLN A 696 0.63 10.99 -82.12
C GLN A 696 0.06 9.87 -81.22
N ASP A 697 0.90 9.29 -80.36
CA ASP A 697 0.48 8.20 -79.45
C ASP A 697 -0.15 8.74 -78.15
N THR A 698 0.25 9.93 -77.71
CA THR A 698 -0.37 10.68 -76.62
C THR A 698 -1.67 11.35 -77.08
N ALA A 699 -2.65 11.47 -76.17
CA ALA A 699 -3.85 12.25 -76.46
C ALA A 699 -3.51 13.75 -76.58
N THR A 700 -4.21 14.47 -77.44
CA THR A 700 -4.11 15.93 -77.54
C THR A 700 -4.39 16.56 -76.18
N ASP A 701 -3.60 17.56 -75.79
CA ASP A 701 -3.66 18.29 -74.51
C ASP A 701 -3.43 17.41 -73.26
N SER A 702 -2.89 16.21 -73.40
CA SER A 702 -2.52 15.37 -72.25
C SER A 702 -1.17 15.77 -71.64
N SER A 703 -1.08 15.78 -70.31
CA SER A 703 0.18 16.03 -69.61
C SER A 703 1.02 14.75 -69.48
N VAL A 704 2.32 14.87 -69.75
CA VAL A 704 3.33 13.82 -69.54
C VAL A 704 4.49 14.37 -68.69
N PRO A 705 5.29 13.52 -68.01
CA PRO A 705 6.52 13.96 -67.36
C PRO A 705 7.49 14.64 -68.34
N GLU A 706 8.19 15.68 -67.89
CA GLU A 706 9.37 16.23 -68.57
C GLU A 706 10.37 15.13 -68.92
N GLY A 707 10.99 15.19 -70.10
CA GLY A 707 11.84 14.13 -70.65
C GLY A 707 11.10 12.91 -71.21
N SER A 708 9.77 12.89 -71.28
CA SER A 708 9.03 11.78 -71.90
C SER A 708 9.12 11.80 -73.43
N THR A 709 9.30 10.62 -74.03
CA THR A 709 9.34 10.46 -75.49
C THR A 709 7.94 10.37 -76.11
N VAL A 710 7.54 11.39 -76.88
CA VAL A 710 6.29 11.42 -77.66
C VAL A 710 6.51 10.73 -79.00
N THR A 711 5.78 9.64 -79.26
CA THR A 711 5.85 8.94 -80.56
C THR A 711 4.87 9.56 -81.57
N VAL A 712 5.38 9.94 -82.75
CA VAL A 712 4.61 10.46 -83.88
C VAL A 712 4.71 9.56 -85.10
N SER A 713 3.67 9.53 -85.94
CA SER A 713 3.62 8.77 -87.19
C SER A 713 3.42 9.67 -88.41
N VAL A 714 4.23 9.47 -89.45
CA VAL A 714 4.29 10.30 -90.68
C VAL A 714 3.95 9.51 -91.96
N VAL A 715 3.60 10.22 -93.05
CA VAL A 715 3.18 9.65 -94.36
C VAL A 715 3.94 10.24 -95.56
#